data_AF-A0A7W1GH16-F1
#
_entry.id   AF-A0A7W1GH16-F1
#
_cell.length_a   1.000
_cell.length_b   1.000
_cell.length_c   1.000
_cell.angle_alpha   90.00
_cell.angle_beta   90.00
_cell.angle_gamma   90.00
#
_symmetry.space_group_name_H-M   'P 1'
#
loop_
_entity.id
_entity.type
_entity.pdbx_description
1 polymer ?
#
loop_
_entity_poly.entity_id
_entity_poly.type
_entity_poly.pdbx_seq_one_letter_code
_entity_poly.pdbx_strand_id
1 'polypeptide(L)'
;MRSGVCRALVCALMMYVGNATLAARANPPVLLTEATSTRAVALESVTFHREPFAPTSRAPWGREQRTRIMLFAMNLALPAGVPPTAVTADAEDATRRHYDLTVEYVGKVPGQVWMSAVILRLSDDLGDVGDVLVRITYQGQSSNRVRVGIGHIGGGLPDDQSPYVLEFDGSPQTVDYGYFWNEGDNLGHFFWEFWAMPGYNAGATYLLSDGYGGAHALLFGFAYFGFEESRYSLYGNIYDGTNIITYSSDEGPAPNEWGHFAVGWDGAYIVTYLNGVPVGRTAFAGPRRTPGFPGGGGRLLIGGSDHNNLDGRIAQVRGYEGSNPREDPAALGSHSTLASFIPQTIFASGGNLLSNFFRPSLHVADLSPGHNGSQHVGRLRGTLYPYGVLGECPDCPLPQFVVDPTAPGFSNETASTQPSVSVEAPSPVPSGAHIFDSFSRRNSTYTLGGSGGLGSTEGGTAGVQAWQMSQPSLTLMPFGILNGRAVLLANGTCSAWVPTGSTTGNLDVRVDRRAGTWGSGIHTGLSFRVIDGSNFFFAYTSDANDNPSGPKVLNVGYYSAGNRTDLTRNVQMPTNWTTLRVVTRNTGIIDVYADGSLMYSTSNVLMATAIGAGIYNHQTGSGLANRWDNFTVFDALQLRLF
;
A
#
# COMPACT_ATOMS: atom_id res chain seq x y z
N MET A 1 24.04 -57.93 -61.78
CA MET A 1 23.04 -57.72 -62.86
C MET A 1 22.03 -56.68 -62.38
N ARG A 2 21.55 -55.88 -63.33
CA ARG A 2 20.71 -54.68 -63.20
C ARG A 2 19.39 -54.91 -62.45
N SER A 3 19.02 -53.97 -61.56
CA SER A 3 17.81 -53.10 -61.55
C SER A 3 16.45 -53.77 -61.26
N GLY A 4 15.57 -53.29 -60.38
CA GLY A 4 15.58 -52.08 -59.56
C GLY A 4 14.23 -51.83 -58.86
N VAL A 5 14.10 -50.58 -58.36
CA VAL A 5 12.87 -49.82 -58.00
C VAL A 5 12.05 -50.31 -56.79
N CYS A 6 12.07 -49.55 -55.68
CA CYS A 6 10.93 -48.71 -55.29
C CYS A 6 11.30 -47.69 -54.18
N ARG A 7 10.54 -46.59 -54.14
CA ARG A 7 10.86 -45.28 -53.57
C ARG A 7 10.71 -45.19 -52.04
N ALA A 8 11.49 -44.27 -51.48
CA ALA A 8 11.50 -43.85 -50.08
C ALA A 8 10.17 -43.23 -49.61
N LEU A 9 9.82 -43.57 -48.37
CA LEU A 9 8.74 -42.98 -47.57
C LEU A 9 9.01 -41.48 -47.33
N VAL A 10 8.09 -40.62 -47.74
CA VAL A 10 8.00 -39.22 -47.27
C VAL A 10 6.90 -39.18 -46.22
N CYS A 11 7.28 -39.02 -44.95
CA CYS A 11 6.37 -38.67 -43.87
C CYS A 11 5.91 -37.21 -44.06
N ALA A 12 4.69 -37.03 -44.57
CA ALA A 12 4.00 -35.75 -44.53
C ALA A 12 3.37 -35.57 -43.12
N LEU A 13 4.06 -34.81 -42.27
CA LEU A 13 3.47 -34.27 -41.04
C LEU A 13 2.61 -33.06 -41.46
N MET A 14 1.29 -33.23 -41.49
CA MET A 14 0.33 -32.13 -41.64
C MET A 14 0.50 -31.16 -40.47
N MET A 15 1.01 -29.95 -40.74
CA MET A 15 0.85 -28.82 -39.84
C MET A 15 -0.61 -28.38 -39.88
N TYR A 16 -1.35 -28.68 -38.81
CA TYR A 16 -2.58 -27.96 -38.49
C TYR A 16 -2.17 -26.54 -38.08
N VAL A 17 -2.18 -25.61 -39.04
CA VAL A 17 -2.24 -24.18 -38.72
C VAL A 17 -3.69 -23.92 -38.28
N GLY A 18 -3.95 -24.12 -36.99
CA GLY A 18 -5.16 -23.60 -36.37
C GLY A 18 -5.09 -22.08 -36.45
N ASN A 19 -5.89 -21.48 -37.33
CA ASN A 19 -6.19 -20.05 -37.29
C ASN A 19 -6.93 -19.77 -35.98
N ALA A 20 -6.19 -19.55 -34.89
CA ALA A 20 -6.70 -18.83 -33.75
C ALA A 20 -6.84 -17.37 -34.21
N THR A 21 -8.00 -17.03 -34.74
CA THR A 21 -8.42 -15.64 -34.81
C THR A 21 -8.37 -15.09 -33.39
N LEU A 22 -7.45 -14.18 -33.12
CA LEU A 22 -7.49 -13.27 -31.97
C LEU A 22 -8.81 -12.50 -32.08
N ALA A 23 -9.86 -13.01 -31.44
CA ALA A 23 -11.04 -12.20 -31.18
C ALA A 23 -10.60 -11.10 -30.21
N ALA A 24 -10.75 -9.84 -30.62
CA ALA A 24 -10.61 -8.72 -29.69
C ALA A 24 -11.51 -9.00 -28.48
N ARG A 25 -10.90 -9.00 -27.28
CA ARG A 25 -11.62 -9.26 -26.02
C ARG A 25 -12.62 -8.13 -25.83
N ALA A 26 -13.90 -8.38 -26.02
CA ALA A 26 -14.95 -7.39 -25.77
C ALA A 26 -14.95 -7.01 -24.28
N ASN A 27 -15.09 -5.72 -23.98
CA ASN A 27 -15.21 -5.25 -22.60
C ASN A 27 -16.44 -5.90 -21.94
N PRO A 28 -16.34 -6.40 -20.69
CA PRO A 28 -17.48 -6.98 -20.00
C PRO A 28 -18.60 -5.94 -19.82
N PRO A 29 -19.88 -6.35 -19.83
CA PRO A 29 -20.99 -5.45 -19.52
C PRO A 29 -20.84 -4.89 -18.10
N VAL A 30 -21.24 -3.64 -17.87
CA VAL A 30 -21.17 -3.00 -16.53
C VAL A 30 -22.55 -2.47 -16.17
N LEU A 31 -23.18 -3.03 -15.14
CA LEU A 31 -24.44 -2.54 -14.57
C LEU A 31 -24.20 -1.25 -13.79
N LEU A 32 -25.02 -0.23 -14.05
CA LEU A 32 -24.92 1.08 -13.44
C LEU A 32 -25.50 1.09 -12.02
N THR A 33 -24.78 1.75 -11.11
CA THR A 33 -25.19 1.93 -9.71
C THR A 33 -25.38 3.40 -9.38
N GLU A 34 -26.04 3.67 -8.26
CA GLU A 34 -26.08 5.01 -7.68
C GLU A 34 -24.68 5.49 -7.31
N ALA A 35 -24.45 6.80 -7.39
CA ALA A 35 -23.11 7.39 -7.28
C ALA A 35 -22.42 7.11 -5.93
N THR A 36 -23.18 6.89 -4.85
CA THR A 36 -22.66 6.70 -3.48
C THR A 36 -22.87 5.27 -2.97
N SER A 37 -23.31 4.35 -3.83
CA SER A 37 -23.82 3.04 -3.40
C SER A 37 -23.59 1.95 -4.45
N THR A 38 -23.80 0.70 -4.03
CA THR A 38 -23.74 -0.53 -4.84
C THR A 38 -25.09 -0.85 -5.47
N ARG A 39 -26.10 -0.10 -5.03
CA ARG A 39 -27.49 -0.16 -5.41
C ARG A 39 -27.63 0.23 -6.86
N ALA A 40 -28.31 -0.62 -7.62
CA ALA A 40 -28.51 -0.42 -9.03
C ALA A 40 -29.30 0.86 -9.28
N VAL A 41 -28.98 1.56 -10.37
CA VAL A 41 -29.97 2.48 -10.97
C VAL A 41 -31.03 1.58 -11.60
N ALA A 42 -32.15 1.41 -10.89
CA ALA A 42 -33.20 0.48 -11.25
C ALA A 42 -34.58 1.12 -11.15
N LEU A 43 -35.46 0.76 -12.07
CA LEU A 43 -36.86 1.18 -12.09
C LEU A 43 -37.76 -0.01 -12.37
N GLU A 44 -38.99 0.01 -11.87
CA GLU A 44 -40.01 -0.92 -12.35
C GLU A 44 -40.41 -0.50 -13.78
N SER A 45 -40.39 -1.43 -14.72
CA SER A 45 -40.39 -1.12 -16.15
C SER A 45 -41.67 -0.46 -16.69
N VAL A 46 -42.79 -0.59 -15.97
CA VAL A 46 -44.10 -0.05 -16.38
C VAL A 46 -44.41 1.25 -15.63
N THR A 47 -44.21 1.23 -14.31
CA THR A 47 -44.61 2.28 -13.38
C THR A 47 -43.49 3.27 -13.08
N PHE A 48 -42.26 2.96 -13.49
CA PHE A 48 -41.04 3.74 -13.22
C PHE A 48 -40.82 4.07 -11.74
N HIS A 49 -41.39 3.27 -10.83
CA HIS A 49 -41.11 3.41 -9.42
C HIS A 49 -39.73 2.85 -9.11
N ARG A 50 -39.05 3.47 -8.15
CA ARG A 50 -37.84 2.92 -7.54
C ARG A 50 -38.21 1.81 -6.56
N GLU A 51 -37.19 1.05 -6.18
CA GLU A 51 -37.30 -0.02 -5.20
C GLU A 51 -37.73 0.48 -3.80
N PRO A 52 -38.15 -0.41 -2.87
CA PRO A 52 -38.17 -1.87 -3.00
C PRO A 52 -39.19 -2.36 -4.04
N PHE A 53 -38.78 -3.31 -4.88
CA PHE A 53 -39.65 -3.90 -5.89
C PHE A 53 -40.46 -5.04 -5.27
N ALA A 54 -41.79 -4.94 -5.31
CA ALA A 54 -42.63 -6.06 -4.92
C ALA A 54 -42.35 -7.27 -5.85
N PRO A 55 -42.38 -8.53 -5.37
CA PRO A 55 -42.22 -9.71 -6.23
C PRO A 55 -43.25 -9.81 -7.37
N THR A 56 -44.41 -9.18 -7.18
CA THR A 56 -45.51 -9.11 -8.15
C THR A 56 -45.87 -7.67 -8.45
N SER A 57 -46.10 -7.36 -9.74
CA SER A 57 -46.43 -6.03 -10.21
C SER A 57 -47.85 -5.63 -9.81
N ARG A 58 -48.02 -4.36 -9.41
CA ARG A 58 -49.34 -3.77 -9.12
C ARG A 58 -50.11 -3.39 -10.38
N ALA A 59 -49.45 -3.39 -11.54
CA ALA A 59 -50.03 -3.08 -12.84
C ALA A 59 -49.66 -4.18 -13.85
N PRO A 60 -50.19 -5.42 -13.69
CA PRO A 60 -49.81 -6.54 -14.54
C PRO A 60 -50.37 -6.39 -15.96
N TRP A 61 -49.54 -6.67 -16.96
CA TRP A 61 -49.93 -6.73 -18.37
C TRP A 61 -50.09 -8.21 -18.77
N GLY A 62 -51.22 -8.81 -18.40
CA GLY A 62 -51.56 -10.20 -18.74
C GLY A 62 -51.87 -11.07 -17.53
N ARG A 63 -51.88 -12.41 -17.74
CA ARG A 63 -52.12 -13.40 -16.68
C ARG A 63 -50.93 -13.57 -15.74
N GLU A 64 -49.74 -13.26 -16.23
CA GLU A 64 -48.50 -13.31 -15.47
C GLU A 64 -48.30 -11.95 -14.78
N GLN A 65 -47.91 -11.99 -13.49
CA GLN A 65 -47.88 -10.80 -12.63
C GLN A 65 -46.51 -10.52 -12.04
N ARG A 66 -45.41 -11.13 -12.50
CA ARG A 66 -44.10 -10.80 -11.93
C ARG A 66 -43.66 -9.42 -12.32
N THR A 67 -43.01 -8.79 -11.35
CA THR A 67 -42.41 -7.48 -11.55
C THR A 67 -41.29 -7.58 -12.57
N ARG A 68 -41.21 -6.55 -13.40
CA ARG A 68 -40.15 -6.38 -14.38
C ARG A 68 -39.32 -5.19 -13.96
N ILE A 69 -38.06 -5.44 -13.64
CA ILE A 69 -37.13 -4.37 -13.27
C ILE A 69 -36.31 -4.00 -14.50
N MET A 70 -36.10 -2.71 -14.68
CA MET A 70 -35.25 -2.12 -15.70
C MET A 70 -33.94 -1.72 -15.04
N LEU A 71 -32.86 -2.38 -15.44
CA LEU A 71 -31.49 -2.01 -15.09
C LEU A 71 -30.83 -1.28 -16.27
N PHE A 72 -29.78 -0.52 -15.99
CA PHE A 72 -29.00 0.16 -17.01
C PHE A 72 -27.57 -0.36 -17.05
N ALA A 73 -26.99 -0.47 -18.24
CA ALA A 73 -25.67 -1.05 -18.46
C ALA A 73 -24.82 -0.26 -19.48
N MET A 74 -23.51 -0.22 -19.25
CA MET A 74 -22.48 0.15 -20.21
C MET A 74 -21.86 -1.11 -20.84
N ASN A 75 -21.14 -0.95 -21.95
CA ASN A 75 -20.46 -2.03 -22.67
C ASN A 75 -21.38 -3.20 -23.10
N LEU A 76 -22.70 -2.97 -23.13
CA LEU A 76 -23.69 -3.93 -23.59
C LEU A 76 -24.36 -3.39 -24.85
N ALA A 77 -24.08 -4.01 -26.00
CA ALA A 77 -24.76 -3.72 -27.25
C ALA A 77 -25.02 -5.01 -28.01
N LEU A 78 -26.29 -5.29 -28.29
CA LEU A 78 -26.68 -6.44 -29.11
C LEU A 78 -26.70 -6.02 -30.58
N PRO A 79 -25.99 -6.74 -31.47
CA PRO A 79 -26.13 -6.56 -32.91
C PRO A 79 -27.57 -6.78 -33.38
N ALA A 80 -27.95 -6.16 -34.49
CA ALA A 80 -29.26 -6.35 -35.09
C ALA A 80 -29.55 -7.85 -35.33
N GLY A 81 -30.71 -8.31 -34.90
CA GLY A 81 -31.13 -9.71 -35.02
C GLY A 81 -30.66 -10.65 -33.89
N VAL A 82 -29.83 -10.17 -32.95
CA VAL A 82 -29.48 -10.94 -31.74
C VAL A 82 -30.60 -10.79 -30.70
N PRO A 83 -31.19 -11.90 -30.21
CA PRO A 83 -32.29 -11.81 -29.26
C PRO A 83 -31.80 -11.43 -27.84
N PRO A 84 -32.65 -10.85 -26.98
CA PRO A 84 -32.32 -10.55 -25.59
C PRO A 84 -31.83 -11.77 -24.78
N THR A 85 -32.26 -12.98 -25.16
CA THR A 85 -31.85 -14.25 -24.54
C THR A 85 -30.37 -14.59 -24.72
N ALA A 86 -29.64 -13.85 -25.56
CA ALA A 86 -28.17 -13.92 -25.62
C ALA A 86 -27.50 -13.36 -24.35
N VAL A 87 -28.24 -12.62 -23.53
CA VAL A 87 -27.83 -12.16 -22.19
C VAL A 87 -28.55 -13.03 -21.15
N THR A 88 -27.80 -13.52 -20.18
CA THR A 88 -28.36 -14.22 -19.01
C THR A 88 -28.28 -13.34 -17.78
N ALA A 89 -29.16 -13.56 -16.79
CA ALA A 89 -29.17 -12.78 -15.56
C ALA A 89 -29.49 -13.67 -14.34
N ASP A 90 -28.82 -13.41 -13.22
CA ASP A 90 -29.05 -14.11 -11.96
C ASP A 90 -29.11 -13.12 -10.79
N ALA A 91 -29.86 -13.46 -9.74
CA ALA A 91 -29.89 -12.76 -8.47
C ALA A 91 -29.49 -13.69 -7.33
N GLU A 92 -28.69 -13.21 -6.37
CA GLU A 92 -28.29 -13.96 -5.17
C GLU A 92 -28.77 -13.25 -3.89
N ASP A 93 -29.42 -13.98 -2.99
CA ASP A 93 -29.90 -13.46 -1.69
C ASP A 93 -28.89 -13.68 -0.53
N ALA A 94 -29.21 -13.20 0.67
CA ALA A 94 -28.38 -13.39 1.87
C ALA A 94 -28.10 -14.84 2.28
N THR A 95 -28.90 -15.80 1.82
CA THR A 95 -28.68 -17.23 2.06
C THR A 95 -27.80 -17.88 1.00
N ARG A 96 -27.27 -17.08 0.05
CA ARG A 96 -26.53 -17.54 -1.14
C ARG A 96 -27.37 -18.38 -2.08
N ARG A 97 -28.69 -18.20 -2.06
CA ARG A 97 -29.58 -18.84 -3.03
C ARG A 97 -29.60 -18.01 -4.31
N HIS A 98 -29.37 -18.67 -5.44
CA HIS A 98 -29.45 -18.06 -6.77
C HIS A 98 -30.84 -18.20 -7.37
N TYR A 99 -31.27 -17.15 -8.07
CA TYR A 99 -32.53 -17.05 -8.78
C TYR A 99 -32.26 -16.64 -10.22
N ASP A 100 -32.66 -17.47 -11.17
CA ASP A 100 -32.56 -17.12 -12.59
C ASP A 100 -33.60 -16.04 -12.93
N LEU A 101 -33.11 -14.92 -13.48
CA LEU A 101 -33.95 -13.83 -13.96
C LEU A 101 -34.10 -13.93 -15.48
N THR A 102 -35.31 -13.73 -15.98
CA THR A 102 -35.55 -13.79 -17.44
C THR A 102 -35.24 -12.42 -18.06
N VAL A 103 -34.30 -12.36 -18.99
CA VAL A 103 -34.02 -11.14 -19.77
C VAL A 103 -35.07 -11.01 -20.88
N GLU A 104 -35.98 -10.05 -20.75
CA GLU A 104 -37.07 -9.82 -21.72
C GLU A 104 -36.71 -8.76 -22.78
N TYR A 105 -35.82 -7.82 -22.44
CA TYR A 105 -35.42 -6.74 -23.36
C TYR A 105 -34.00 -6.27 -23.11
N VAL A 106 -33.28 -5.96 -24.19
CA VAL A 106 -32.01 -5.22 -24.16
C VAL A 106 -32.02 -4.23 -25.31
N GLY A 107 -31.82 -2.95 -25.02
CA GLY A 107 -31.80 -1.92 -26.06
C GLY A 107 -31.20 -0.60 -25.59
N LYS A 108 -30.81 0.25 -26.54
CA LYS A 108 -30.23 1.56 -26.24
C LYS A 108 -31.26 2.48 -25.60
N VAL A 109 -30.83 3.27 -24.62
CA VAL A 109 -31.67 4.31 -24.04
C VAL A 109 -31.74 5.49 -25.03
N PRO A 110 -32.95 5.94 -25.44
CA PRO A 110 -33.08 7.07 -26.36
C PRO A 110 -32.32 8.30 -25.88
N GLY A 111 -31.53 8.91 -26.76
CA GLY A 111 -30.69 10.06 -26.44
C GLY A 111 -29.43 9.77 -25.61
N GLN A 112 -29.21 8.52 -25.18
CA GLN A 112 -28.05 8.10 -24.37
C GLN A 112 -27.35 6.90 -25.00
N VAL A 113 -26.63 7.12 -26.11
CA VAL A 113 -26.03 6.04 -26.94
C VAL A 113 -25.00 5.16 -26.22
N TRP A 114 -24.41 5.68 -25.15
CA TRP A 114 -23.45 4.97 -24.29
C TRP A 114 -24.13 3.99 -23.31
N MET A 115 -25.45 4.08 -23.13
CA MET A 115 -26.21 3.34 -22.13
C MET A 115 -27.28 2.42 -22.77
N SER A 116 -27.39 1.21 -22.22
CA SER A 116 -28.42 0.22 -22.60
C SER A 116 -29.34 -0.06 -21.42
N ALA A 117 -30.64 -0.14 -21.68
CA ALA A 117 -31.64 -0.64 -20.73
C ALA A 117 -31.77 -2.17 -20.88
N VAL A 118 -31.85 -2.86 -19.74
CA VAL A 118 -32.05 -4.30 -19.63
C VAL A 118 -33.27 -4.55 -18.77
N ILE A 119 -34.32 -5.15 -19.34
CA ILE A 119 -35.54 -5.50 -18.59
C ILE A 119 -35.44 -6.95 -18.16
N LEU A 120 -35.51 -7.16 -16.84
CA LEU A 120 -35.46 -8.45 -16.18
C LEU A 120 -36.83 -8.76 -15.55
N ARG A 121 -37.43 -9.89 -15.91
CA ARG A 121 -38.56 -10.46 -15.17
C ARG A 121 -38.03 -11.17 -13.93
N LEU A 122 -38.58 -10.83 -12.76
CA LEU A 122 -38.23 -11.52 -11.52
C LEU A 122 -38.60 -13.01 -11.57
N SER A 123 -37.80 -13.84 -10.89
CA SER A 123 -38.04 -15.28 -10.79
C SER A 123 -39.34 -15.58 -10.05
N ASP A 124 -40.01 -16.68 -10.41
CA ASP A 124 -41.22 -17.11 -9.73
C ASP A 124 -40.96 -17.60 -8.29
N ASP A 125 -39.72 -18.00 -7.99
CA ASP A 125 -39.30 -18.44 -6.66
C ASP A 125 -38.81 -17.27 -5.78
N LEU A 126 -38.68 -16.08 -6.35
CA LEU A 126 -38.17 -14.90 -5.64
C LEU A 126 -39.31 -14.20 -4.91
N GLY A 127 -39.31 -14.31 -3.58
CA GLY A 127 -40.26 -13.68 -2.66
C GLY A 127 -39.76 -12.35 -2.10
N ASP A 128 -40.26 -11.98 -0.94
CA ASP A 128 -39.73 -10.85 -0.17
C ASP A 128 -38.45 -11.31 0.57
N VAL A 129 -37.29 -11.02 -0.03
CA VAL A 129 -35.97 -11.47 0.45
C VAL A 129 -35.06 -10.32 0.85
N GLY A 130 -35.52 -9.08 0.69
CA GLY A 130 -34.71 -7.89 0.93
C GLY A 130 -33.75 -7.61 -0.23
N ASP A 131 -32.54 -7.15 0.09
CA ASP A 131 -31.52 -6.86 -0.91
C ASP A 131 -30.93 -8.14 -1.53
N VAL A 132 -30.88 -8.19 -2.87
CA VAL A 132 -30.21 -9.22 -3.65
C VAL A 132 -29.08 -8.62 -4.49
N LEU A 133 -28.09 -9.44 -4.85
CA LEU A 133 -27.04 -9.09 -5.80
C LEU A 133 -27.40 -9.61 -7.20
N VAL A 134 -27.66 -8.70 -8.14
CA VAL A 134 -28.02 -9.01 -9.52
C VAL A 134 -26.81 -8.92 -10.44
N ARG A 135 -26.67 -9.89 -11.35
CA ARG A 135 -25.62 -9.95 -12.37
C ARG A 135 -26.21 -10.20 -13.75
N ILE A 136 -25.54 -9.73 -14.80
CA ILE A 136 -25.80 -10.16 -16.17
C ILE A 136 -24.54 -10.76 -16.80
N THR A 137 -24.71 -11.68 -17.76
CA THR A 137 -23.61 -12.29 -18.51
C THR A 137 -23.90 -12.23 -20.00
N TYR A 138 -22.92 -11.81 -20.79
CA TYR A 138 -22.99 -11.72 -22.25
C TYR A 138 -21.68 -12.19 -22.86
N GLN A 139 -21.74 -13.07 -23.87
CA GLN A 139 -20.57 -13.67 -24.54
C GLN A 139 -19.55 -14.31 -23.56
N GLY A 140 -20.07 -14.94 -22.49
CA GLY A 140 -19.24 -15.57 -21.46
C GLY A 140 -18.53 -14.59 -20.51
N GLN A 141 -18.78 -13.28 -20.64
CA GLN A 141 -18.29 -12.25 -19.73
C GLN A 141 -19.41 -11.80 -18.79
N SER A 142 -19.15 -11.86 -17.49
CA SER A 142 -20.08 -11.41 -16.46
C SER A 142 -19.88 -9.94 -16.13
N SER A 143 -20.97 -9.26 -15.76
CA SER A 143 -20.92 -7.91 -15.22
C SER A 143 -20.47 -7.87 -13.76
N ASN A 144 -20.24 -6.66 -13.25
CA ASN A 144 -20.33 -6.41 -11.81
C ASN A 144 -21.71 -6.86 -11.29
N ARG A 145 -21.77 -7.23 -10.01
CA ARG A 145 -23.04 -7.44 -9.31
C ARG A 145 -23.51 -6.13 -8.69
N VAL A 146 -24.81 -5.88 -8.76
CA VAL A 146 -25.45 -4.67 -8.23
C VAL A 146 -26.55 -5.02 -7.25
N ARG A 147 -26.74 -4.18 -6.25
CA ARG A 147 -27.73 -4.41 -5.21
C ARG A 147 -29.12 -3.94 -5.65
N VAL A 148 -30.13 -4.76 -5.40
CA VAL A 148 -31.54 -4.45 -5.66
C VAL A 148 -32.40 -4.96 -4.52
N GLY A 149 -33.28 -4.12 -3.96
CA GLY A 149 -34.23 -4.45 -2.91
C GLY A 149 -35.50 -5.07 -3.48
N ILE A 150 -35.79 -6.30 -3.07
CA ILE A 150 -36.97 -7.07 -3.46
C ILE A 150 -37.86 -7.27 -2.23
N GLY A 151 -39.04 -6.66 -2.26
CA GLY A 151 -40.02 -6.61 -1.17
C GLY A 151 -39.70 -5.55 -0.10
N HIS A 152 -38.48 -5.57 0.46
CA HIS A 152 -37.95 -4.51 1.34
C HIS A 152 -36.48 -4.18 1.03
N ILE A 153 -35.95 -3.14 1.68
CA ILE A 153 -34.54 -2.73 1.60
C ILE A 153 -33.79 -3.27 2.83
N GLY A 154 -32.58 -3.80 2.63
CA GLY A 154 -31.74 -4.39 3.67
C GLY A 154 -31.74 -5.93 3.65
N GLY A 155 -30.93 -6.54 4.51
CA GLY A 155 -30.93 -8.00 4.70
C GLY A 155 -30.21 -8.84 3.63
N GLY A 156 -29.51 -8.22 2.67
CA GLY A 156 -28.78 -8.90 1.59
C GLY A 156 -27.32 -9.23 1.88
N LEU A 157 -26.67 -9.98 0.98
CA LEU A 157 -25.22 -10.24 1.05
C LEU A 157 -24.41 -8.94 1.03
N PRO A 158 -23.21 -8.90 1.62
CA PRO A 158 -22.23 -7.85 1.35
C PRO A 158 -21.95 -7.75 -0.15
N ASP A 159 -21.67 -6.56 -0.65
CA ASP A 159 -21.41 -6.35 -2.07
C ASP A 159 -20.16 -7.05 -2.55
N ASP A 160 -20.15 -7.36 -3.85
CA ASP A 160 -18.93 -7.68 -4.54
C ASP A 160 -17.99 -6.51 -4.49
N GLN A 161 -16.88 -6.73 -3.80
CA GLN A 161 -15.68 -5.96 -3.98
C GLN A 161 -15.17 -6.28 -5.38
N SER A 162 -15.30 -5.31 -6.28
CA SER A 162 -15.01 -5.47 -7.69
C SER A 162 -13.52 -5.21 -7.96
N PRO A 163 -12.83 -5.99 -8.80
CA PRO A 163 -11.37 -5.96 -8.92
C PRO A 163 -10.85 -4.78 -9.77
N TYR A 164 -11.68 -3.74 -9.95
CA TYR A 164 -11.26 -2.60 -10.74
C TYR A 164 -10.33 -1.71 -9.93
N VAL A 165 -9.35 -1.16 -10.61
CA VAL A 165 -8.54 -0.05 -10.14
C VAL A 165 -8.57 1.02 -11.22
N LEU A 166 -8.23 2.26 -10.86
CA LEU A 166 -8.18 3.35 -11.81
C LEU A 166 -6.76 3.51 -12.35
N GLU A 167 -6.59 3.34 -13.66
CA GLU A 167 -5.34 3.47 -14.39
C GLU A 167 -5.19 4.88 -14.98
N PHE A 168 -3.98 5.40 -14.87
CA PHE A 168 -3.51 6.65 -15.44
C PHE A 168 -2.28 6.33 -16.30
N ASP A 169 -2.26 6.83 -17.54
CA ASP A 169 -1.24 6.48 -18.55
C ASP A 169 -0.12 7.53 -18.67
N GLY A 170 -0.03 8.47 -17.73
CA GLY A 170 0.89 9.60 -17.74
C GLY A 170 0.42 10.80 -18.57
N SER A 171 -0.65 10.67 -19.36
CA SER A 171 -1.26 11.82 -20.03
C SER A 171 -2.04 12.69 -19.03
N PRO A 172 -2.41 13.95 -19.39
CA PRO A 172 -3.14 14.87 -18.51
C PRO A 172 -4.55 14.39 -18.17
N GLN A 173 -4.61 13.52 -17.16
CA GLN A 173 -5.78 12.80 -16.67
C GLN A 173 -5.87 12.99 -15.16
N THR A 174 -7.08 13.14 -14.64
CA THR A 174 -7.30 13.32 -13.20
C THR A 174 -8.69 12.87 -12.77
N VAL A 175 -8.85 12.59 -11.48
CA VAL A 175 -10.15 12.65 -10.83
C VAL A 175 -10.24 13.99 -10.10
N ASP A 176 -11.09 14.87 -10.60
CA ASP A 176 -11.30 16.22 -10.09
C ASP A 176 -12.40 16.22 -9.03
N TYR A 177 -12.01 16.43 -7.78
CA TYR A 177 -12.91 16.49 -6.63
C TYR A 177 -13.45 17.91 -6.36
N GLY A 178 -13.10 18.88 -7.20
CA GLY A 178 -13.56 20.25 -7.06
C GLY A 178 -12.77 21.05 -6.03
N TYR A 179 -13.37 22.15 -5.60
CA TYR A 179 -12.79 22.99 -4.54
C TYR A 179 -12.83 22.26 -3.21
N PHE A 180 -11.67 22.14 -2.59
CA PHE A 180 -11.49 21.34 -1.38
C PHE A 180 -10.86 22.15 -0.25
N TRP A 181 -9.78 22.89 -0.55
CA TRP A 181 -9.11 23.75 0.42
C TRP A 181 -9.47 25.23 0.23
N ASN A 182 -9.79 25.91 1.33
CA ASN A 182 -10.09 27.33 1.33
C ASN A 182 -8.82 28.18 1.27
N GLU A 183 -8.82 29.20 0.43
CA GLU A 183 -7.74 30.18 0.34
C GLU A 183 -7.63 31.02 1.62
N GLY A 184 -6.40 31.29 2.06
CA GLY A 184 -6.11 32.13 3.23
C GLY A 184 -6.15 31.42 4.58
N ASP A 185 -6.78 30.25 4.66
CA ASP A 185 -6.87 29.47 5.89
C ASP A 185 -5.53 28.78 6.23
N ASN A 186 -5.27 28.62 7.53
CA ASN A 186 -4.31 27.62 7.99
C ASN A 186 -5.04 26.26 8.04
N LEU A 187 -4.73 25.40 7.09
CA LEU A 187 -5.43 24.14 6.87
C LEU A 187 -5.13 23.07 7.93
N GLY A 188 -4.21 23.35 8.86
CA GLY A 188 -3.90 22.47 9.99
C GLY A 188 -3.27 21.13 9.58
N HIS A 189 -3.25 20.20 10.53
CA HIS A 189 -2.67 18.87 10.40
C HIS A 189 -3.42 18.03 9.36
N PHE A 190 -2.78 16.99 8.83
CA PHE A 190 -3.41 16.12 7.84
C PHE A 190 -2.81 14.72 7.83
N PHE A 191 -3.53 13.80 7.19
CA PHE A 191 -3.00 12.49 6.79
C PHE A 191 -3.71 12.01 5.53
N TRP A 192 -2.94 11.68 4.51
CA TRP A 192 -3.44 11.15 3.24
C TRP A 192 -2.79 9.81 2.95
N GLU A 193 -3.59 8.84 2.53
CA GLU A 193 -3.12 7.49 2.25
C GLU A 193 -3.77 6.89 0.99
N PHE A 194 -3.01 6.01 0.36
CA PHE A 194 -3.26 5.48 -0.96
C PHE A 194 -2.95 3.99 -1.00
N TRP A 195 -3.79 3.25 -1.69
CA TRP A 195 -3.37 2.00 -2.33
C TRP A 195 -3.11 2.31 -3.80
N ALA A 196 -1.86 2.22 -4.22
CA ALA A 196 -1.46 2.55 -5.60
C ALA A 196 -0.31 1.67 -6.10
N MET A 197 -0.02 1.77 -7.39
CA MET A 197 1.10 1.13 -8.06
C MET A 197 1.69 2.11 -9.08
N PRO A 198 2.93 2.59 -8.93
CA PRO A 198 3.59 3.40 -9.95
C PRO A 198 3.91 2.56 -11.19
N GLY A 199 3.73 3.12 -12.39
CA GLY A 199 4.21 2.55 -13.65
C GLY A 199 5.72 2.75 -13.84
N TYR A 200 6.23 2.45 -15.04
CA TYR A 200 7.66 2.60 -15.35
C TYR A 200 8.11 4.05 -15.54
N ASN A 201 7.20 4.98 -15.84
CA ASN A 201 7.53 6.39 -16.04
C ASN A 201 7.02 7.28 -14.90
N ALA A 202 6.78 6.71 -13.72
CA ALA A 202 6.27 7.45 -12.57
C ALA A 202 7.31 8.39 -11.91
N GLY A 203 8.55 8.47 -12.42
CA GLY A 203 9.71 9.11 -11.80
C GLY A 203 9.67 10.65 -11.64
N ALA A 204 8.53 11.29 -11.90
CA ALA A 204 8.22 12.67 -11.59
C ALA A 204 6.70 12.90 -11.72
N THR A 205 5.90 12.11 -11.01
CA THR A 205 4.44 12.09 -11.20
C THR A 205 3.68 12.16 -9.88
N TYR A 206 2.44 12.64 -9.92
CA TYR A 206 1.67 12.95 -8.70
C TYR A 206 0.42 12.09 -8.52
N LEU A 207 0.26 11.51 -7.34
CA LEU A 207 -0.95 10.83 -6.88
C LEU A 207 -2.03 11.85 -6.47
N LEU A 208 -1.61 12.96 -5.87
CA LEU A 208 -2.48 14.02 -5.37
C LEU A 208 -1.84 15.39 -5.63
N SER A 209 -2.65 16.35 -6.09
CA SER A 209 -2.24 17.75 -6.18
C SER A 209 -3.33 18.72 -5.72
N ASP A 210 -2.88 19.83 -5.14
CA ASP A 210 -3.68 21.05 -4.93
C ASP A 210 -3.67 21.89 -6.22
N GLY A 211 -4.41 21.43 -7.22
CA GLY A 211 -4.49 22.10 -8.51
C GLY A 211 -3.23 21.95 -9.37
N TYR A 212 -2.85 23.04 -10.04
CA TYR A 212 -1.72 23.17 -10.96
C TYR A 212 -0.76 24.27 -10.49
N GLY A 213 0.40 24.39 -11.14
CA GLY A 213 1.46 25.32 -10.75
C GLY A 213 2.48 24.67 -9.80
N GLY A 214 3.16 25.49 -8.99
CA GLY A 214 4.28 25.03 -8.15
C GLY A 214 3.98 24.97 -6.65
N ALA A 215 3.08 25.82 -6.14
CA ALA A 215 2.74 25.90 -4.72
C ALA A 215 1.45 25.10 -4.45
N HIS A 216 1.44 24.31 -3.38
CA HIS A 216 0.32 23.41 -3.10
C HIS A 216 0.05 23.31 -1.59
N ALA A 217 -1.22 23.26 -1.19
CA ALA A 217 -1.61 22.81 0.16
C ALA A 217 -1.12 21.39 0.44
N LEU A 218 -1.12 20.55 -0.59
CA LEU A 218 -0.45 19.26 -0.60
C LEU A 218 -0.21 18.84 -2.06
N LEU A 219 1.02 18.46 -2.36
CA LEU A 219 1.39 17.72 -3.57
C LEU A 219 2.05 16.43 -3.11
N PHE A 220 1.66 15.28 -3.63
CA PHE A 220 2.21 13.98 -3.21
C PHE A 220 2.24 12.99 -4.37
N GLY A 221 3.34 12.25 -4.52
CA GLY A 221 3.50 11.23 -5.54
C GLY A 221 4.88 10.58 -5.53
N PHE A 222 5.39 10.31 -6.72
CA PHE A 222 6.62 9.55 -6.94
C PHE A 222 7.67 10.40 -7.68
N ALA A 223 8.92 10.24 -7.28
CA ALA A 223 10.06 10.85 -7.95
C ALA A 223 11.24 9.88 -7.99
N TYR A 224 12.10 9.99 -9.01
CA TYR A 224 13.34 9.23 -9.09
C TYR A 224 14.56 10.12 -8.78
N PHE A 225 15.10 9.99 -7.57
CA PHE A 225 16.32 10.69 -7.15
C PHE A 225 17.55 9.77 -7.06
N GLY A 226 17.38 8.47 -7.28
CA GLY A 226 18.47 7.49 -7.16
C GLY A 226 18.96 7.26 -5.73
N PHE A 227 18.16 7.58 -4.71
CA PHE A 227 18.49 7.24 -3.31
C PHE A 227 18.47 5.74 -3.07
N GLU A 228 17.67 5.01 -3.83
CA GLU A 228 17.62 3.55 -3.83
C GLU A 228 17.63 3.06 -5.27
N GLU A 229 18.41 2.01 -5.55
CA GLU A 229 18.59 1.52 -6.90
C GLU A 229 17.27 0.99 -7.46
N SER A 230 16.92 1.40 -8.69
CA SER A 230 15.72 0.93 -9.40
C SER A 230 14.39 1.17 -8.68
N ARG A 231 14.33 2.11 -7.73
CA ARG A 231 13.13 2.44 -6.94
C ARG A 231 12.86 3.93 -6.93
N TYR A 232 11.60 4.28 -6.76
CA TYR A 232 11.16 5.66 -6.58
C TYR A 232 11.28 6.08 -5.12
N SER A 233 11.27 7.39 -4.88
CA SER A 233 10.99 8.01 -3.60
C SER A 233 9.54 8.48 -3.57
N LEU A 234 8.95 8.51 -2.38
CA LEU A 234 7.75 9.28 -2.12
C LEU A 234 8.16 10.75 -2.06
N TYR A 235 7.45 11.61 -2.79
CA TYR A 235 7.89 12.97 -3.02
C TYR A 235 6.72 13.94 -3.12
N GLY A 236 6.96 15.17 -2.70
CA GLY A 236 5.98 16.22 -2.83
C GLY A 236 6.44 17.55 -2.26
N ASN A 237 5.50 18.49 -2.23
CA ASN A 237 5.71 19.77 -1.59
C ASN A 237 4.46 20.25 -0.86
N ILE A 238 4.68 21.21 0.03
CA ILE A 238 3.66 21.93 0.80
C ILE A 238 3.99 23.42 0.79
N TYR A 239 2.97 24.27 0.84
CA TYR A 239 3.11 25.72 0.83
C TYR A 239 2.74 26.33 2.18
N ASP A 240 3.57 27.25 2.66
CA ASP A 240 3.36 27.92 3.96
C ASP A 240 2.64 29.28 3.86
N GLY A 241 2.29 29.71 2.65
CA GLY A 241 1.82 31.08 2.37
C GLY A 241 2.91 32.02 1.85
N THR A 242 4.17 31.59 1.85
CA THR A 242 5.34 32.34 1.36
C THR A 242 6.32 31.44 0.61
N ASN A 243 6.67 30.30 1.20
CA ASN A 243 7.68 29.36 0.73
C ASN A 243 7.04 28.01 0.37
N ILE A 244 7.68 27.33 -0.59
CA ILE A 244 7.39 25.93 -0.94
C ILE A 244 8.40 25.06 -0.19
N ILE A 245 7.91 24.16 0.65
CA ILE A 245 8.70 23.20 1.41
C ILE A 245 8.59 21.87 0.70
N THR A 246 9.73 21.35 0.24
CA THR A 246 9.82 20.04 -0.40
C THR A 246 10.07 18.96 0.66
N TYR A 247 9.43 17.81 0.49
CA TYR A 247 9.65 16.65 1.33
C TYR A 247 9.82 15.39 0.47
N SER A 248 10.52 14.39 1.00
CA SER A 248 10.70 13.11 0.31
C SER A 248 10.89 11.93 1.25
N SER A 249 11.30 10.78 0.70
CA SER A 249 11.63 9.55 1.42
C SER A 249 12.95 8.97 0.93
N ASP A 250 13.64 8.25 1.82
CA ASP A 250 14.88 7.54 1.51
C ASP A 250 14.64 6.15 0.87
N GLU A 251 13.41 5.65 1.01
CA GLU A 251 12.95 4.35 0.55
C GLU A 251 11.59 4.50 -0.13
N GLY A 252 11.31 3.67 -1.13
CA GLY A 252 10.05 3.72 -1.86
C GLY A 252 9.81 2.50 -2.77
N PRO A 253 8.72 2.51 -3.54
CA PRO A 253 8.31 1.36 -4.36
C PRO A 253 9.20 1.19 -5.59
N ALA A 254 9.32 -0.06 -6.06
CA ALA A 254 9.78 -0.34 -7.41
C ALA A 254 8.68 0.00 -8.44
N PRO A 255 9.03 0.21 -9.72
CA PRO A 255 8.04 0.23 -10.80
C PRO A 255 7.18 -1.04 -10.80
N ASN A 256 5.87 -0.87 -10.99
CA ASN A 256 4.82 -1.89 -10.93
C ASN A 256 4.70 -2.63 -9.58
N GLU A 257 5.19 -2.04 -8.49
CA GLU A 257 4.96 -2.55 -7.14
C GLU A 257 3.71 -1.91 -6.53
N TRP A 258 2.67 -2.71 -6.28
CA TRP A 258 1.55 -2.28 -5.44
C TRP A 258 2.06 -1.98 -4.02
N GLY A 259 1.58 -0.90 -3.42
CA GLY A 259 1.95 -0.55 -2.06
C GLY A 259 0.91 0.34 -1.39
N HIS A 260 0.96 0.34 -0.06
CA HIS A 260 0.32 1.38 0.72
C HIS A 260 1.29 2.55 0.84
N PHE A 261 0.86 3.74 0.43
CA PHE A 261 1.65 4.96 0.52
C PHE A 261 0.88 6.00 1.31
N ALA A 262 1.56 6.72 2.20
CA ALA A 262 0.92 7.80 2.93
C ALA A 262 1.85 8.97 3.19
N VAL A 263 1.24 10.12 3.45
CA VAL A 263 1.90 11.33 3.93
C VAL A 263 1.02 11.99 4.99
N GLY A 264 1.63 12.43 6.10
CA GLY A 264 0.91 13.18 7.12
C GLY A 264 1.78 14.24 7.78
N TRP A 265 1.15 15.22 8.40
CA TRP A 265 1.82 16.28 9.17
C TRP A 265 1.22 16.35 10.58
N ASP A 266 2.09 16.37 11.58
CA ASP A 266 1.74 16.39 13.01
C ASP A 266 1.99 17.74 13.69
N GLY A 267 2.11 18.81 12.89
CA GLY A 267 2.44 20.15 13.39
C GLY A 267 3.94 20.43 13.51
N ALA A 268 4.80 19.41 13.45
CA ALA A 268 6.25 19.56 13.51
C ALA A 268 6.96 18.94 12.29
N TYR A 269 6.53 17.76 11.84
CA TYR A 269 7.15 17.00 10.77
C TYR A 269 6.12 16.48 9.77
N ILE A 270 6.43 16.65 8.50
CA ILE A 270 5.79 15.90 7.41
C ILE A 270 6.47 14.54 7.37
N VAL A 271 5.71 13.46 7.49
CA VAL A 271 6.20 12.08 7.50
C VAL A 271 5.61 11.31 6.33
N THR A 272 6.46 10.59 5.60
CA THR A 272 6.07 9.70 4.50
C THR A 272 6.16 8.24 4.93
N TYR A 273 5.23 7.41 4.44
CA TYR A 273 5.12 6.01 4.83
C TYR A 273 5.00 5.09 3.61
N LEU A 274 5.67 3.94 3.68
CA LEU A 274 5.56 2.84 2.73
C LEU A 274 5.13 1.59 3.50
N ASN A 275 4.02 0.97 3.11
CA ASN A 275 3.51 -0.28 3.70
C ASN A 275 3.41 -0.22 5.23
N GLY A 276 2.96 0.93 5.74
CA GLY A 276 2.82 1.21 7.17
C GLY A 276 4.12 1.57 7.90
N VAL A 277 5.27 1.61 7.21
CA VAL A 277 6.58 1.93 7.81
C VAL A 277 6.96 3.37 7.45
N PRO A 278 7.37 4.22 8.42
CA PRO A 278 7.92 5.55 8.12
C PRO A 278 9.21 5.45 7.30
N VAL A 279 9.29 6.18 6.18
CA VAL A 279 10.42 6.15 5.22
C VAL A 279 11.02 7.52 4.92
N GLY A 280 10.46 8.60 5.47
CA GLY A 280 11.04 9.94 5.40
C GLY A 280 10.37 10.90 6.36
N ARG A 281 11.10 11.94 6.76
CA ARG A 281 10.56 13.09 7.49
C ARG A 281 11.18 14.41 7.04
N THR A 282 10.38 15.47 7.10
CA THR A 282 10.81 16.85 6.83
C THR A 282 10.22 17.78 7.88
N ALA A 283 11.04 18.65 8.46
CA ALA A 283 10.56 19.64 9.41
C ALA A 283 9.65 20.66 8.72
N PHE A 284 8.50 20.94 9.33
CA PHE A 284 7.55 21.92 8.85
C PHE A 284 6.78 22.53 10.02
N ALA A 285 7.05 23.80 10.30
CA ALA A 285 6.43 24.54 11.41
C ALA A 285 5.07 25.14 11.06
N GLY A 286 4.66 25.05 9.79
CA GLY A 286 3.45 25.69 9.28
C GLY A 286 3.55 27.22 9.13
N PRO A 287 2.42 27.90 8.87
CA PRO A 287 1.10 27.31 8.63
C PRO A 287 1.06 26.50 7.34
N ARG A 288 0.06 25.62 7.14
CA ARG A 288 -0.19 24.96 5.84
C ARG A 288 -1.25 25.76 5.08
N ARG A 289 -0.99 26.12 3.83
CA ARG A 289 -1.91 26.95 3.02
C ARG A 289 -2.00 26.48 1.57
N THR A 290 -3.14 26.73 0.95
CA THR A 290 -3.28 26.68 -0.52
C THR A 290 -2.95 28.06 -1.12
N PRO A 291 -2.35 28.14 -2.32
CA PRO A 291 -2.24 29.42 -3.04
C PRO A 291 -3.60 29.91 -3.59
N GLY A 292 -4.66 29.13 -3.42
CA GLY A 292 -6.01 29.46 -3.86
C GLY A 292 -6.17 29.46 -5.38
N PHE A 293 -7.40 29.72 -5.83
CA PHE A 293 -7.74 29.65 -7.24
C PHE A 293 -6.90 30.59 -8.13
N PRO A 294 -6.61 31.85 -7.74
CA PRO A 294 -5.77 32.74 -8.54
C PRO A 294 -4.33 32.22 -8.72
N GLY A 295 -3.84 31.46 -7.74
CA GLY A 295 -2.53 30.82 -7.76
C GLY A 295 -2.52 29.42 -8.37
N GLY A 296 -3.64 28.94 -8.92
CA GLY A 296 -3.78 27.61 -9.52
C GLY A 296 -4.11 26.48 -8.54
N GLY A 297 -4.34 26.79 -7.26
CA GLY A 297 -4.70 25.83 -6.21
C GLY A 297 -6.16 25.92 -5.74
N GLY A 298 -6.42 25.34 -4.57
CA GLY A 298 -7.70 25.19 -3.90
C GLY A 298 -8.50 23.96 -4.33
N ARG A 299 -7.99 23.17 -5.28
CA ARG A 299 -8.71 22.02 -5.87
C ARG A 299 -8.02 20.71 -5.57
N LEU A 300 -8.79 19.71 -5.15
CA LEU A 300 -8.27 18.37 -4.94
C LEU A 300 -8.31 17.57 -6.23
N LEU A 301 -7.13 17.14 -6.69
CA LEU A 301 -6.96 16.37 -7.91
C LEU A 301 -6.21 15.07 -7.59
N ILE A 302 -6.69 13.94 -8.10
CA ILE A 302 -6.08 12.63 -7.92
C ILE A 302 -5.57 12.08 -9.27
N GLY A 303 -4.31 11.66 -9.30
CA GLY A 303 -3.62 11.11 -10.48
C GLY A 303 -2.92 12.14 -11.36
N GLY A 304 -2.82 13.40 -10.91
CA GLY A 304 -2.17 14.48 -11.64
C GLY A 304 -3.10 15.67 -11.87
N SER A 305 -2.61 16.64 -12.63
CA SER A 305 -3.31 17.88 -12.97
C SER A 305 -3.28 18.14 -14.48
N ASP A 306 -2.52 19.14 -14.93
CA ASP A 306 -2.23 19.41 -16.32
C ASP A 306 -0.80 19.01 -16.72
N HIS A 307 0.09 18.74 -15.75
CA HIS A 307 1.45 18.27 -15.97
C HIS A 307 1.89 17.28 -14.88
N ASN A 308 2.95 16.52 -15.16
CA ASN A 308 3.53 15.52 -14.24
C ASN A 308 2.47 14.54 -13.70
N ASN A 309 1.66 14.02 -14.62
CA ASN A 309 0.51 13.16 -14.31
C ASN A 309 0.98 11.73 -14.08
N LEU A 310 0.22 11.00 -13.26
CA LEU A 310 0.54 9.62 -12.89
C LEU A 310 0.60 8.72 -14.12
N ASP A 311 1.72 8.02 -14.28
CA ASP A 311 1.77 6.74 -14.98
C ASP A 311 1.68 5.67 -13.89
N GLY A 312 0.55 4.97 -13.78
CA GLY A 312 0.30 4.04 -12.70
C GLY A 312 -1.18 3.75 -12.44
N ARG A 313 -1.45 3.12 -11.30
CA ARG A 313 -2.81 2.71 -10.89
C ARG A 313 -3.09 3.11 -9.45
N ILE A 314 -4.35 3.43 -9.16
CA ILE A 314 -4.84 3.72 -7.80
C ILE A 314 -6.09 2.89 -7.54
N ALA A 315 -6.13 2.23 -6.38
CA ALA A 315 -7.28 1.45 -5.92
C ALA A 315 -8.18 2.25 -4.96
N GLN A 316 -7.58 2.94 -3.99
CA GLN A 316 -8.29 3.72 -2.99
C GLN A 316 -7.46 4.92 -2.54
N VAL A 317 -8.16 5.97 -2.12
CA VAL A 317 -7.57 7.16 -1.50
C VAL A 317 -8.40 7.54 -0.28
N ARG A 318 -7.74 7.86 0.83
CA ARG A 318 -8.37 8.43 2.02
C ARG A 318 -7.58 9.64 2.50
N GLY A 319 -8.30 10.71 2.82
CA GLY A 319 -7.71 11.95 3.33
C GLY A 319 -8.34 12.38 4.65
N TYR A 320 -7.51 12.82 5.58
CA TYR A 320 -7.89 13.46 6.84
C TYR A 320 -7.33 14.88 6.82
N GLU A 321 -8.20 15.85 7.07
CA GLU A 321 -7.90 17.27 7.10
C GLU A 321 -8.23 17.83 8.49
N GLY A 322 -7.37 18.71 9.00
CA GLY A 322 -7.46 19.22 10.37
C GLY A 322 -7.11 18.20 11.45
N SER A 323 -6.73 16.99 11.08
CA SER A 323 -6.31 15.93 12.00
C SER A 323 -5.35 14.96 11.31
N ASN A 324 -4.45 14.37 12.08
CA ASN A 324 -3.68 13.21 11.68
C ASN A 324 -3.99 12.05 12.65
N PRO A 325 -4.64 10.96 12.21
CA PRO A 325 -5.02 9.85 13.08
C PRO A 325 -3.80 9.13 13.68
N ARG A 326 -2.58 9.41 13.20
CA ARG A 326 -1.34 8.90 13.79
C ARG A 326 -0.91 9.63 15.07
N GLU A 327 -1.52 10.78 15.35
CA GLU A 327 -1.31 11.56 16.59
C GLU A 327 -2.18 11.07 17.75
N ASP A 328 -3.29 10.38 17.47
CA ASP A 328 -4.26 9.98 18.50
C ASP A 328 -3.75 8.76 19.31
N PRO A 329 -3.54 8.90 20.64
CA PRO A 329 -3.13 7.80 21.49
C PRO A 329 -4.17 6.69 21.66
N ALA A 330 -5.45 6.93 21.34
CA ALA A 330 -6.53 5.94 21.39
C ALA A 330 -6.64 5.07 20.12
N ALA A 331 -6.00 5.48 19.02
CA ALA A 331 -5.99 4.74 17.76
C ALA A 331 -4.96 3.59 17.80
N LEU A 332 -5.40 2.41 18.25
CA LEU A 332 -4.78 1.09 18.04
C LEU A 332 -3.24 1.07 17.93
N GLY A 333 -2.55 1.30 19.05
CA GLY A 333 -1.15 0.86 19.25
C GLY A 333 -0.03 1.79 18.79
N SER A 334 -0.31 3.04 18.40
CA SER A 334 0.71 4.00 17.94
C SER A 334 0.94 5.17 18.91
N HIS A 335 2.05 5.13 19.65
CA HIS A 335 2.61 6.21 20.48
C HIS A 335 3.51 7.21 19.71
N SER A 336 3.43 7.31 18.38
CA SER A 336 4.19 8.31 17.61
C SER A 336 3.82 8.29 16.12
N THR A 337 3.83 9.45 15.46
CA THR A 337 3.82 9.54 13.98
C THR A 337 5.02 8.84 13.34
N LEU A 338 6.10 8.62 14.08
CA LEU A 338 7.28 7.86 13.64
C LEU A 338 7.22 6.37 14.02
N ALA A 339 6.06 5.85 14.44
CA ALA A 339 5.84 4.43 14.65
C ALA A 339 5.19 3.78 13.43
N SER A 340 5.62 2.55 13.13
CA SER A 340 5.00 1.71 12.10
C SER A 340 3.57 1.31 12.49
N PHE A 341 2.74 0.98 11.51
CA PHE A 341 1.36 0.56 11.71
C PHE A 341 0.91 -0.49 10.72
N ILE A 342 -0.34 -0.93 10.91
CA ILE A 342 -1.03 -1.87 10.04
C ILE A 342 -1.92 -1.04 9.11
N PRO A 343 -1.56 -0.86 7.83
CA PRO A 343 -2.47 -0.28 6.85
C PRO A 343 -3.73 -1.14 6.73
N GLN A 344 -4.88 -0.48 6.63
CA GLN A 344 -6.11 -1.20 6.30
C GLN A 344 -6.02 -1.65 4.84
N THR A 345 -6.24 -2.95 4.58
CA THR A 345 -6.33 -3.48 3.21
C THR A 345 -7.47 -2.78 2.45
N ILE A 346 -8.59 -2.54 3.14
CA ILE A 346 -9.74 -1.78 2.64
C ILE A 346 -9.98 -0.64 3.59
N PHE A 347 -9.87 0.61 3.10
CA PHE A 347 -10.07 1.77 3.96
C PHE A 347 -11.51 1.83 4.49
N ALA A 348 -11.65 1.78 5.81
CA ALA A 348 -12.92 1.99 6.49
C ALA A 348 -13.40 3.44 6.33
N SER A 349 -14.72 3.63 6.39
CA SER A 349 -15.34 4.96 6.41
C SER A 349 -14.73 5.83 7.51
N GLY A 350 -14.24 7.00 7.13
CA GLY A 350 -13.57 7.96 8.00
C GLY A 350 -12.92 9.07 7.18
N GLY A 351 -12.26 10.01 7.86
CA GLY A 351 -11.61 11.14 7.22
C GLY A 351 -12.60 12.13 6.60
N ASN A 352 -12.07 12.93 5.68
CA ASN A 352 -12.73 14.02 4.97
C ASN A 352 -12.90 13.74 3.47
N LEU A 353 -12.22 12.71 2.98
CA LEU A 353 -12.42 12.12 1.67
C LEU A 353 -12.18 10.62 1.76
N LEU A 354 -13.03 9.81 1.13
CA LEU A 354 -12.78 8.41 0.89
C LEU A 354 -13.21 8.03 -0.53
N SER A 355 -12.25 7.93 -1.45
CA SER A 355 -12.47 7.51 -2.82
C SER A 355 -12.57 5.99 -2.93
N ASN A 356 -13.52 5.51 -3.73
CA ASN A 356 -13.65 4.09 -4.06
C ASN A 356 -13.54 3.88 -5.57
N PHE A 357 -12.37 3.42 -6.03
CA PHE A 357 -12.13 3.14 -7.45
C PHE A 357 -12.42 1.69 -7.87
N PHE A 358 -13.04 0.90 -6.99
CA PHE A 358 -13.42 -0.47 -7.32
C PHE A 358 -14.56 -0.57 -8.33
N ARG A 359 -15.12 0.57 -8.78
CA ARG A 359 -16.31 0.62 -9.62
C ARG A 359 -16.16 1.58 -10.80
N PRO A 360 -16.30 1.09 -12.04
CA PRO A 360 -16.29 1.93 -13.21
C PRO A 360 -17.43 2.94 -13.20
N SER A 361 -17.09 4.21 -13.14
CA SER A 361 -18.02 5.33 -13.21
C SER A 361 -17.30 6.61 -13.63
N LEU A 362 -17.98 7.47 -14.40
CA LEU A 362 -17.47 8.82 -14.68
C LEU A 362 -17.44 9.73 -13.45
N HIS A 363 -18.21 9.36 -12.41
CA HIS A 363 -18.24 10.04 -11.13
C HIS A 363 -17.86 9.07 -10.01
N VAL A 364 -16.81 9.41 -9.26
CA VAL A 364 -16.30 8.60 -8.15
C VAL A 364 -16.93 9.08 -6.85
N ALA A 365 -17.51 8.14 -6.11
CA ALA A 365 -18.08 8.38 -4.79
C ALA A 365 -17.04 8.93 -3.81
N ASP A 366 -17.45 9.89 -2.99
CA ASP A 366 -16.84 10.14 -1.69
C ASP A 366 -17.68 9.44 -0.62
N LEU A 367 -17.10 8.39 -0.05
CA LEU A 367 -17.71 7.55 0.99
C LEU A 367 -17.44 8.06 2.40
N SER A 368 -16.78 9.22 2.54
CA SER A 368 -16.54 9.84 3.84
C SER A 368 -17.74 10.67 4.30
N PRO A 369 -17.72 11.15 5.56
CA PRO A 369 -18.62 12.21 6.02
C PRO A 369 -18.46 13.56 5.28
N GLY A 370 -17.43 13.71 4.44
CA GLY A 370 -17.14 14.91 3.68
C GLY A 370 -16.21 15.90 4.39
N HIS A 371 -15.92 17.00 3.69
CA HIS A 371 -15.09 18.10 4.17
C HIS A 371 -15.85 19.42 4.08
N ASN A 372 -15.76 20.27 5.11
CA ASN A 372 -16.46 21.55 5.19
C ASN A 372 -17.98 21.44 4.94
N GLY A 373 -18.60 20.39 5.49
CA GLY A 373 -20.05 20.17 5.42
C GLY A 373 -20.56 19.67 4.07
N SER A 374 -19.67 19.28 3.14
CA SER A 374 -20.03 18.76 1.82
C SER A 374 -19.27 17.48 1.49
N GLN A 375 -19.92 16.53 0.83
CA GLN A 375 -19.25 15.42 0.16
C GLN A 375 -18.65 15.88 -1.16
N HIS A 376 -17.51 15.31 -1.52
CA HIS A 376 -16.78 15.69 -2.73
C HIS A 376 -16.87 14.56 -3.76
N VAL A 377 -17.84 14.61 -4.66
CA VAL A 377 -17.95 13.60 -5.73
C VAL A 377 -16.90 13.90 -6.80
N GLY A 378 -15.97 12.97 -7.01
CA GLY A 378 -14.92 13.11 -8.01
C GLY A 378 -15.47 12.95 -9.43
N ARG A 379 -15.01 13.76 -10.38
CA ARG A 379 -15.32 13.61 -11.82
C ARG A 379 -14.06 13.17 -12.56
N LEU A 380 -14.14 12.10 -13.33
CA LEU A 380 -13.06 11.73 -14.25
C LEU A 380 -12.91 12.80 -15.34
N ARG A 381 -11.69 13.30 -15.54
CA ARG A 381 -11.41 14.37 -16.49
C ARG A 381 -10.08 14.14 -17.20
N GLY A 382 -10.05 14.52 -18.47
CA GLY A 382 -8.85 14.82 -19.22
C GLY A 382 -8.68 16.34 -19.31
N THR A 383 -7.44 16.82 -19.38
CA THR A 383 -7.12 18.25 -19.44
C THR A 383 -6.31 18.57 -20.68
N LEU A 384 -6.47 19.79 -21.20
CA LEU A 384 -5.61 20.29 -22.28
C LEU A 384 -4.34 20.86 -21.66
N TYR A 385 -3.21 20.24 -21.93
CA TYR A 385 -1.93 20.90 -21.68
C TYR A 385 -1.75 22.07 -22.67
N PRO A 386 -1.29 23.27 -22.26
CA PRO A 386 -0.95 23.72 -20.90
C PRO A 386 -2.04 24.61 -20.27
N TYR A 387 -3.31 24.47 -20.65
CA TYR A 387 -4.40 25.38 -20.27
C TYR A 387 -5.06 25.05 -18.92
N GLY A 388 -4.46 24.14 -18.14
CA GLY A 388 -4.92 23.78 -16.80
C GLY A 388 -6.17 22.90 -16.77
N VAL A 389 -6.70 22.73 -15.56
CA VAL A 389 -7.83 21.83 -15.23
C VAL A 389 -9.20 22.49 -15.47
N LEU A 390 -9.19 23.75 -15.93
CA LEU A 390 -10.38 24.59 -16.07
C LEU A 390 -11.02 24.47 -17.46
N GLY A 391 -10.27 24.06 -18.48
CA GLY A 391 -10.80 23.79 -19.81
C GLY A 391 -11.57 22.47 -19.85
N GLU A 392 -12.75 22.45 -20.49
CA GLU A 392 -13.36 21.18 -20.91
C GLU A 392 -12.64 20.66 -22.14
N CYS A 393 -12.30 19.38 -22.12
CA CYS A 393 -11.72 18.69 -23.26
C CYS A 393 -12.43 17.34 -23.44
N PRO A 394 -13.53 17.32 -24.22
CA PRO A 394 -14.32 16.09 -24.41
C PRO A 394 -13.53 14.95 -25.05
N ASP A 395 -12.53 15.28 -25.86
CA ASP A 395 -11.70 14.32 -26.60
C ASP A 395 -10.39 13.97 -25.86
N CYS A 396 -10.11 14.62 -24.72
CA CYS A 396 -8.94 14.28 -23.93
C CYS A 396 -9.16 12.93 -23.26
N PRO A 397 -8.11 12.10 -23.16
CA PRO A 397 -8.24 10.80 -22.55
C PRO A 397 -8.63 10.95 -21.08
N LEU A 398 -9.44 10.00 -20.59
CA LEU A 398 -9.84 9.89 -19.19
C LEU A 398 -9.03 8.77 -18.56
N PRO A 399 -8.80 8.80 -17.24
CA PRO A 399 -8.28 7.62 -16.56
C PRO A 399 -9.26 6.45 -16.73
N GLN A 400 -8.72 5.24 -16.84
CA GLN A 400 -9.49 4.05 -17.25
C GLN A 400 -9.64 3.09 -16.09
N PHE A 401 -10.84 2.56 -15.88
CA PHE A 401 -11.02 1.46 -14.95
C PHE A 401 -10.54 0.16 -15.59
N VAL A 402 -9.58 -0.49 -14.95
CA VAL A 402 -8.97 -1.73 -15.43
C VAL A 402 -9.04 -2.80 -14.35
N VAL A 403 -9.11 -4.07 -14.76
CA VAL A 403 -8.94 -5.19 -13.84
C VAL A 403 -7.46 -5.52 -13.77
N ASP A 404 -6.88 -5.40 -12.59
CA ASP A 404 -5.48 -5.73 -12.36
C ASP A 404 -5.34 -7.00 -11.52
N PRO A 405 -4.90 -8.13 -12.11
CA PRO A 405 -4.73 -9.37 -11.36
C PRO A 405 -3.55 -9.33 -10.37
N THR A 406 -2.67 -8.33 -10.44
CA THR A 406 -1.56 -8.16 -9.48
C THR A 406 -1.93 -7.27 -8.30
N ALA A 407 -3.09 -6.62 -8.34
CA ALA A 407 -3.57 -5.80 -7.25
C ALA A 407 -3.81 -6.65 -6.00
N PRO A 408 -3.54 -6.12 -4.78
CA PRO A 408 -3.91 -6.78 -3.55
C PRO A 408 -5.38 -7.21 -3.57
N GLY A 409 -5.69 -8.27 -2.82
CA GLY A 409 -7.04 -8.80 -2.68
C GLY A 409 -7.97 -7.83 -1.93
N PHE A 410 -8.32 -6.70 -2.55
CA PHE A 410 -9.29 -5.73 -2.04
C PHE A 410 -10.70 -6.34 -1.91
N SER A 411 -10.90 -7.56 -2.41
CA SER A 411 -12.15 -8.31 -2.29
C SER A 411 -12.23 -9.32 -1.16
N ASN A 412 -11.12 -9.60 -0.50
CA ASN A 412 -11.07 -10.48 0.65
C ASN A 412 -9.83 -10.17 1.50
N GLU A 413 -10.03 -9.54 2.65
CA GLU A 413 -8.95 -9.18 3.59
C GLU A 413 -8.06 -10.37 3.97
N THR A 414 -8.60 -11.60 3.92
CA THR A 414 -7.88 -12.85 4.24
C THR A 414 -7.09 -13.45 3.08
N ALA A 415 -7.25 -12.94 1.85
CA ALA A 415 -6.61 -13.47 0.64
C ALA A 415 -5.55 -12.54 0.04
N SER A 416 -5.15 -11.47 0.75
CA SER A 416 -4.18 -10.52 0.22
C SER A 416 -2.75 -11.08 0.29
N THR A 417 -2.20 -11.46 -0.86
CA THR A 417 -0.78 -11.79 -0.98
C THR A 417 0.04 -10.51 -1.12
N GLN A 418 1.17 -10.43 -0.42
CA GLN A 418 2.15 -9.36 -0.62
C GLN A 418 2.49 -9.22 -2.11
N PRO A 419 2.57 -7.98 -2.64
CA PRO A 419 3.00 -7.71 -4.01
C PRO A 419 4.30 -8.46 -4.32
N SER A 420 4.38 -9.06 -5.50
CA SER A 420 5.61 -9.70 -5.95
C SER A 420 6.62 -8.63 -6.36
N VAL A 421 7.65 -8.45 -5.54
CA VAL A 421 8.76 -7.51 -5.83
C VAL A 421 10.01 -8.30 -6.18
N SER A 422 10.83 -7.77 -7.08
CA SER A 422 12.17 -8.29 -7.31
C SER A 422 12.98 -8.17 -6.02
N VAL A 423 13.43 -9.31 -5.53
CA VAL A 423 14.31 -9.39 -4.37
C VAL A 423 15.75 -9.39 -4.88
N GLU A 424 16.56 -8.48 -4.38
CA GLU A 424 18.00 -8.48 -4.66
C GLU A 424 18.63 -9.78 -4.19
N ALA A 425 19.61 -10.29 -4.94
CA ALA A 425 20.35 -11.46 -4.50
C ALA A 425 21.12 -11.12 -3.21
N PRO A 426 21.08 -12.00 -2.18
CA PRO A 426 21.88 -11.84 -0.98
C PRO A 426 23.35 -11.59 -1.29
N SER A 427 23.96 -10.69 -0.53
CA SER A 427 25.40 -10.49 -0.61
C SER A 427 26.16 -11.76 -0.22
N PRO A 428 27.35 -12.03 -0.78
CA PRO A 428 28.16 -13.16 -0.34
C PRO A 428 28.48 -13.08 1.15
N VAL A 429 28.34 -14.21 1.84
CA VAL A 429 28.74 -14.34 3.25
C VAL A 429 30.20 -13.93 3.41
N PRO A 430 30.53 -12.95 4.27
CA PRO A 430 31.90 -12.55 4.53
C PRO A 430 32.76 -13.72 5.01
N SER A 431 34.00 -13.80 4.53
CA SER A 431 34.93 -14.87 4.92
C SER A 431 35.15 -14.90 6.43
N GLY A 432 34.95 -16.08 7.04
CA GLY A 432 35.09 -16.30 8.48
C GLY A 432 33.92 -15.81 9.34
N ALA A 433 32.83 -15.31 8.73
CA ALA A 433 31.62 -14.97 9.47
C ALA A 433 30.93 -16.24 9.99
N HIS A 434 30.61 -16.23 11.29
CA HIS A 434 29.75 -17.24 11.91
C HIS A 434 28.31 -17.10 11.48
N ILE A 435 27.85 -15.85 11.43
CA ILE A 435 26.51 -15.47 11.00
C ILE A 435 26.64 -14.31 10.02
N PHE A 436 25.86 -14.37 8.95
CA PHE A 436 25.63 -13.26 8.04
C PHE A 436 24.16 -13.21 7.61
N ASP A 437 23.63 -12.00 7.57
CA ASP A 437 22.30 -11.68 7.08
C ASP A 437 22.33 -10.28 6.44
N SER A 438 22.16 -10.17 5.13
CA SER A 438 21.96 -8.90 4.41
C SER A 438 20.50 -8.53 4.23
N PHE A 439 19.58 -9.30 4.83
CA PHE A 439 18.13 -9.12 4.78
C PHE A 439 17.53 -9.08 3.37
N SER A 440 18.27 -9.55 2.35
CA SER A 440 17.91 -9.47 0.95
C SER A 440 16.86 -10.53 0.59
N ARG A 441 15.64 -10.31 1.09
CA ARG A 441 14.45 -11.16 0.90
C ARG A 441 13.19 -10.30 0.78
N ARG A 442 12.04 -10.96 0.57
CA ARG A 442 10.75 -10.28 0.37
C ARG A 442 10.39 -9.40 1.57
N ASN A 443 9.67 -8.30 1.27
CA ASN A 443 9.08 -7.44 2.28
C ASN A 443 8.24 -8.24 3.27
N SER A 444 8.38 -7.89 4.53
CA SER A 444 7.75 -8.52 5.68
C SER A 444 7.38 -7.40 6.67
N THR A 445 6.34 -6.65 6.34
CA THR A 445 5.76 -5.61 7.23
C THR A 445 4.39 -6.07 7.73
N TYR A 446 3.63 -5.17 8.36
CA TYR A 446 2.24 -5.46 8.77
C TYR A 446 1.20 -5.26 7.68
N THR A 447 1.61 -4.84 6.48
CA THR A 447 0.68 -4.61 5.38
C THR A 447 -0.01 -5.92 4.96
N LEU A 448 -1.24 -5.85 4.44
CA LEU A 448 -1.96 -7.01 3.87
C LEU A 448 -2.02 -8.24 4.81
N GLY A 449 -2.28 -8.01 6.10
CA GLY A 449 -2.37 -9.08 7.11
C GLY A 449 -1.03 -9.71 7.49
N GLY A 450 0.10 -9.13 7.06
CA GLY A 450 1.43 -9.57 7.44
C GLY A 450 1.68 -9.44 8.94
N SER A 451 2.45 -10.38 9.50
CA SER A 451 2.87 -10.32 10.91
C SER A 451 4.20 -9.60 11.09
N GLY A 452 4.86 -9.16 10.02
CA GLY A 452 6.29 -8.86 10.05
C GLY A 452 7.15 -10.10 10.28
N GLY A 453 8.43 -9.88 10.60
CA GLY A 453 9.40 -10.92 10.92
C GLY A 453 10.64 -10.86 10.02
N LEU A 454 11.79 -11.29 10.56
CA LEU A 454 13.07 -11.34 9.86
C LEU A 454 13.34 -12.70 9.18
N GLY A 455 12.61 -13.76 9.57
CA GLY A 455 12.83 -15.11 9.05
C GLY A 455 14.11 -15.73 9.61
N SER A 456 15.02 -16.15 8.73
CA SER A 456 16.31 -16.78 9.09
C SER A 456 17.47 -16.08 8.39
N THR A 457 18.66 -16.16 8.98
CA THR A 457 19.90 -15.63 8.41
C THR A 457 20.26 -16.32 7.09
N GLU A 458 21.09 -15.68 6.28
CA GLU A 458 21.45 -16.19 4.94
C GLU A 458 22.59 -17.20 4.98
N GLY A 459 23.44 -17.17 6.02
CA GLY A 459 24.47 -18.18 6.20
C GLY A 459 25.55 -17.80 7.20
N GLY A 460 26.74 -18.36 6.98
CA GLY A 460 27.87 -18.31 7.90
C GLY A 460 28.32 -19.72 8.29
N THR A 461 29.44 -19.82 9.03
CA THR A 461 29.96 -21.11 9.49
C THR A 461 29.06 -21.81 10.52
N ALA A 462 28.15 -21.07 11.17
CA ALA A 462 27.11 -21.65 12.02
C ALA A 462 25.87 -22.13 11.24
N GLY A 463 25.87 -21.99 9.91
CA GLY A 463 24.72 -22.28 9.06
C GLY A 463 23.61 -21.24 9.15
N VAL A 464 22.45 -21.57 8.59
CA VAL A 464 21.25 -20.73 8.64
C VAL A 464 20.63 -20.80 10.04
N GLN A 465 20.35 -19.64 10.64
CA GLN A 465 19.79 -19.53 11.99
C GLN A 465 18.48 -18.74 11.97
N ALA A 466 17.45 -19.24 12.66
CA ALA A 466 16.17 -18.55 12.78
C ALA A 466 16.27 -17.39 13.78
N TRP A 467 15.76 -16.21 13.39
CA TRP A 467 15.68 -15.06 14.28
C TRP A 467 14.67 -15.30 15.41
N GLN A 468 15.12 -15.07 16.63
CA GLN A 468 14.33 -15.04 17.87
C GLN A 468 14.03 -13.58 18.24
N MET A 469 12.96 -13.32 18.99
CA MET A 469 12.52 -11.96 19.32
C MET A 469 12.04 -11.82 20.77
N SER A 470 12.25 -10.65 21.37
CA SER A 470 12.01 -10.40 22.81
C SER A 470 10.53 -10.25 23.16
N GLN A 471 9.68 -9.96 22.16
CA GLN A 471 8.24 -9.93 22.32
C GLN A 471 7.61 -11.07 21.54
N PRO A 472 7.18 -12.16 22.21
CA PRO A 472 6.26 -13.11 21.62
C PRO A 472 4.84 -12.53 21.72
N SER A 473 4.53 -11.46 21.00
CA SER A 473 3.13 -11.25 20.64
C SER A 473 2.88 -12.25 19.52
N LEU A 474 2.04 -13.27 19.78
CA LEU A 474 1.86 -14.41 18.86
C LEU A 474 1.27 -14.02 17.49
N THR A 475 1.03 -12.72 17.24
CA THR A 475 0.43 -12.19 16.01
C THR A 475 1.28 -11.15 15.28
N LEU A 476 2.11 -10.34 15.95
CA LEU A 476 2.90 -9.27 15.32
C LEU A 476 4.36 -9.28 15.84
N MET A 477 5.29 -9.31 14.90
CA MET A 477 6.74 -9.34 15.12
C MET A 477 7.31 -7.92 15.19
N PRO A 478 8.16 -7.61 16.18
CA PRO A 478 8.70 -6.25 16.38
C PRO A 478 9.63 -5.75 15.27
N PHE A 479 10.16 -6.64 14.44
CA PHE A 479 11.03 -6.31 13.31
C PHE A 479 10.49 -6.93 12.04
N GLY A 480 10.80 -6.30 10.92
CA GLY A 480 10.37 -6.72 9.59
C GLY A 480 11.41 -6.47 8.54
N ILE A 481 11.02 -6.68 7.29
CA ILE A 481 11.88 -6.42 6.13
C ILE A 481 11.16 -5.44 5.20
N LEU A 482 11.88 -4.40 4.78
CA LEU A 482 11.42 -3.47 3.76
C LEU A 482 12.59 -3.21 2.80
N ASN A 483 12.34 -3.44 1.51
CA ASN A 483 13.30 -3.31 0.43
C ASN A 483 14.67 -3.95 0.72
N GLY A 484 14.66 -5.19 1.23
CA GLY A 484 15.88 -5.92 1.51
C GLY A 484 16.66 -5.43 2.73
N ARG A 485 16.04 -4.65 3.64
CA ARG A 485 16.63 -4.20 4.89
C ARG A 485 15.79 -4.59 6.08
N ALA A 486 16.41 -4.81 7.24
CA ALA A 486 15.63 -4.91 8.46
C ALA A 486 15.11 -3.54 8.90
N VAL A 487 13.85 -3.50 9.31
CA VAL A 487 13.15 -2.31 9.81
C VAL A 487 12.48 -2.58 11.15
N LEU A 488 12.31 -1.53 11.95
CA LEU A 488 11.54 -1.60 13.19
C LEU A 488 10.05 -1.49 12.89
N LEU A 489 9.27 -2.47 13.34
CA LEU A 489 7.81 -2.45 13.25
C LEU A 489 7.12 -2.21 14.60
N ALA A 490 7.78 -2.60 15.69
CA ALA A 490 7.29 -2.30 17.04
C ALA A 490 7.46 -0.82 17.39
N ASN A 491 6.72 -0.41 18.42
CA ASN A 491 6.77 0.93 18.95
C ASN A 491 7.16 0.88 20.43
N GLY A 492 8.43 0.56 20.68
CA GLY A 492 8.96 0.40 22.03
C GLY A 492 10.23 -0.43 22.04
N THR A 493 10.77 -0.63 23.24
CA THR A 493 11.99 -1.41 23.44
C THR A 493 11.79 -2.87 23.01
N CYS A 494 12.66 -3.35 22.14
CA CYS A 494 12.65 -4.74 21.67
C CYS A 494 14.01 -5.16 21.11
N SER A 495 14.26 -6.47 21.11
CA SER A 495 15.43 -7.08 20.49
C SER A 495 15.02 -8.28 19.62
N ALA A 496 15.84 -8.55 18.61
CA ALA A 496 15.83 -9.80 17.88
C ALA A 496 17.25 -10.37 17.87
N TRP A 497 17.41 -11.68 17.98
CA TRP A 497 18.73 -12.32 18.07
C TRP A 497 18.76 -13.72 17.45
N VAL A 498 19.96 -14.20 17.21
CA VAL A 498 20.25 -15.57 16.76
C VAL A 498 21.35 -16.19 17.62
N PRO A 499 21.37 -17.52 17.77
CA PRO A 499 22.55 -18.20 18.29
C PRO A 499 23.71 -18.04 17.29
N THR A 500 24.88 -17.64 17.77
CA THR A 500 26.03 -17.34 16.90
C THR A 500 26.87 -18.55 16.53
N GLY A 501 26.67 -19.70 17.19
CA GLY A 501 27.54 -20.87 17.02
C GLY A 501 28.93 -20.74 17.67
N SER A 502 29.26 -19.60 18.30
CA SER A 502 30.50 -19.45 19.06
C SER A 502 30.55 -20.45 20.22
N THR A 503 31.71 -21.07 20.43
CA THR A 503 31.96 -22.01 21.55
C THR A 503 32.63 -21.33 22.74
N THR A 504 33.12 -20.11 22.57
CA THR A 504 33.91 -19.40 23.59
C THR A 504 33.17 -18.22 24.20
N GLY A 505 32.15 -17.67 23.51
CA GLY A 505 31.49 -16.42 23.88
C GLY A 505 32.29 -15.16 23.48
N ASN A 506 33.40 -15.31 22.75
CA ASN A 506 34.16 -14.20 22.20
C ASN A 506 33.53 -13.76 20.88
N LEU A 507 32.79 -12.66 20.88
CA LEU A 507 32.00 -12.22 19.71
C LEU A 507 32.52 -10.90 19.15
N ASP A 508 32.57 -10.78 17.83
CA ASP A 508 32.68 -9.51 17.11
C ASP A 508 31.38 -9.31 16.33
N VAL A 509 30.45 -8.58 16.95
CA VAL A 509 29.07 -8.36 16.46
C VAL A 509 29.03 -7.04 15.71
N ARG A 510 28.49 -7.05 14.49
CA ARG A 510 28.45 -5.88 13.61
C ARG A 510 27.07 -5.71 13.00
N VAL A 511 26.65 -4.46 12.90
CA VAL A 511 25.53 -4.04 12.05
C VAL A 511 25.94 -2.84 11.22
N ASP A 512 25.54 -2.85 9.95
CA ASP A 512 25.67 -1.69 9.08
C ASP A 512 24.34 -0.96 8.96
N ARG A 513 24.40 0.37 8.93
CA ARG A 513 23.26 1.24 8.67
C ARG A 513 23.53 2.09 7.42
N ARG A 514 22.48 2.44 6.69
CA ARG A 514 22.51 3.51 5.68
C ARG A 514 21.90 4.77 6.24
N ALA A 515 22.72 5.79 6.50
CA ALA A 515 22.21 7.11 6.84
C ALA A 515 21.52 7.74 5.61
N GLY A 516 20.20 7.81 5.65
CA GLY A 516 19.40 8.48 4.64
C GLY A 516 19.38 10.00 4.82
N THR A 517 19.02 10.70 3.74
CA THR A 517 18.87 12.17 3.73
C THR A 517 17.61 12.60 4.49
N TRP A 518 16.58 11.76 4.48
CA TRP A 518 15.26 12.05 5.05
C TRP A 518 15.02 11.37 6.40
N GLY A 519 16.11 10.99 7.08
CA GLY A 519 16.10 10.55 8.47
C GLY A 519 16.05 9.04 8.67
N SER A 520 16.01 8.23 7.62
CA SER A 520 16.18 6.77 7.77
C SER A 520 17.60 6.42 8.20
N GLY A 521 17.75 5.39 9.02
CA GLY A 521 19.05 4.83 9.40
C GLY A 521 20.04 5.79 10.06
N ILE A 522 19.57 6.95 10.57
CA ILE A 522 20.40 7.88 11.35
C ILE A 522 20.77 7.32 12.72
N HIS A 523 19.98 6.36 13.21
CA HIS A 523 20.24 5.57 14.41
C HIS A 523 20.38 4.09 14.04
N THR A 524 21.01 3.32 14.90
CA THR A 524 21.00 1.85 14.84
C THR A 524 21.31 1.29 16.23
N GLY A 525 21.05 0.01 16.42
CA GLY A 525 21.35 -0.67 17.67
C GLY A 525 21.54 -2.16 17.48
N LEU A 526 22.38 -2.74 18.32
CA LEU A 526 22.62 -4.18 18.34
C LEU A 526 22.55 -4.71 19.77
N SER A 527 22.23 -5.99 19.88
CA SER A 527 22.30 -6.76 21.11
C SER A 527 23.45 -7.77 21.03
N PHE A 528 24.10 -8.00 22.17
CA PHE A 528 25.24 -8.92 22.29
C PHE A 528 25.17 -9.64 23.62
N ARG A 529 25.86 -10.80 23.72
CA ARG A 529 25.77 -11.67 24.90
C ARG A 529 24.31 -11.95 25.31
N VAL A 530 23.50 -12.28 24.32
CA VAL A 530 22.07 -12.54 24.49
C VAL A 530 21.89 -13.96 25.01
N ILE A 531 21.17 -14.09 26.13
CA ILE A 531 20.66 -15.37 26.64
C ILE A 531 19.21 -15.54 26.20
N ASP A 532 18.40 -14.51 26.40
CA ASP A 532 16.98 -14.44 26.04
C ASP A 532 16.51 -12.98 25.96
N GLY A 533 15.20 -12.77 25.73
CA GLY A 533 14.60 -11.44 25.61
C GLY A 533 14.57 -10.59 26.89
N SER A 534 14.99 -11.13 28.03
CA SER A 534 15.09 -10.44 29.33
C SER A 534 16.53 -10.31 29.84
N ASN A 535 17.48 -10.98 29.20
CA ASN A 535 18.88 -11.10 29.62
C ASN A 535 19.82 -10.91 28.43
N PHE A 536 20.27 -9.67 28.22
CA PHE A 536 21.16 -9.31 27.10
C PHE A 536 21.89 -8.00 27.33
N PHE A 537 23.02 -7.79 26.66
CA PHE A 537 23.63 -6.47 26.54
C PHE A 537 23.18 -5.77 25.26
N PHE A 538 23.22 -4.44 25.27
CA PHE A 538 22.90 -3.62 24.12
C PHE A 538 23.93 -2.50 23.93
N ALA A 539 24.08 -2.09 22.67
CA ALA A 539 24.68 -0.84 22.27
C ALA A 539 23.75 -0.18 21.25
N TYR A 540 23.42 1.09 21.42
CA TYR A 540 22.54 1.81 20.49
C TYR A 540 22.91 3.27 20.35
N THR A 541 22.56 3.84 19.22
CA THR A 541 22.69 5.27 18.98
C THR A 541 21.35 6.00 19.04
N SER A 542 21.40 7.26 19.46
CA SER A 542 20.23 8.15 19.57
C SER A 542 20.63 9.60 19.33
N ASP A 543 19.63 10.48 19.31
CA ASP A 543 19.86 11.92 19.28
C ASP A 543 20.38 12.41 20.63
N ALA A 544 21.35 13.33 20.61
CA ALA A 544 21.76 14.02 21.83
C ALA A 544 20.66 14.99 22.27
N ASN A 545 20.19 14.84 23.52
CA ASN A 545 19.16 15.71 24.12
C ASN A 545 17.88 15.82 23.26
N ASP A 546 17.48 14.73 22.60
CA ASP A 546 16.30 14.67 21.74
C ASP A 546 16.28 15.74 20.63
N ASN A 547 17.47 16.18 20.17
CA ASN A 547 17.62 17.08 19.04
C ASN A 547 17.95 16.29 17.76
N PRO A 548 16.98 16.12 16.84
CA PRO A 548 17.18 15.35 15.60
C PRO A 548 18.29 15.89 14.70
N SER A 549 18.51 17.20 14.73
CA SER A 549 19.57 17.90 13.98
C SER A 549 20.90 17.93 14.71
N GLY A 550 20.94 17.47 15.96
CA GLY A 550 22.14 17.41 16.80
C GLY A 550 23.04 16.20 16.52
N PRO A 551 24.22 16.17 17.16
CA PRO A 551 25.13 15.03 17.08
C PRO A 551 24.46 13.76 17.61
N LYS A 552 24.87 12.61 17.06
CA LYS A 552 24.42 11.30 17.53
C LYS A 552 25.28 10.84 18.69
N VAL A 553 24.67 10.11 19.61
CA VAL A 553 25.35 9.59 20.80
C VAL A 553 25.13 8.10 20.96
N LEU A 554 26.12 7.43 21.54
CA LEU A 554 26.11 6.03 21.91
C LEU A 554 25.74 5.85 23.38
N ASN A 555 24.91 4.84 23.62
CA ASN A 555 24.55 4.34 24.94
C ASN A 555 24.83 2.83 24.98
N VAL A 556 25.42 2.36 26.08
CA VAL A 556 25.76 0.93 26.28
C VAL A 556 25.23 0.49 27.62
N GLY A 557 24.62 -0.69 27.67
CA GLY A 557 23.99 -1.21 28.88
C GLY A 557 23.60 -2.67 28.74
N TYR A 558 22.80 -3.13 29.70
CA TYR A 558 22.25 -4.48 29.69
C TYR A 558 20.89 -4.55 30.37
N TYR A 559 20.14 -5.58 30.01
CA TYR A 559 18.98 -6.08 30.73
C TYR A 559 19.38 -7.34 31.52
N SER A 560 19.02 -7.39 32.80
CA SER A 560 19.16 -8.57 33.65
C SER A 560 17.84 -8.82 34.37
N ALA A 561 17.25 -9.99 34.12
CA ALA A 561 15.89 -10.32 34.54
C ALA A 561 14.88 -9.20 34.17
N GLY A 562 15.01 -8.64 32.98
CA GLY A 562 14.15 -7.55 32.48
C GLY A 562 14.47 -6.15 33.04
N ASN A 563 15.42 -6.02 33.97
CA ASN A 563 15.82 -4.73 34.54
C ASN A 563 16.96 -4.09 33.75
N ARG A 564 16.77 -2.86 33.29
CA ARG A 564 17.78 -2.09 32.54
C ARG A 564 18.84 -1.51 33.47
N THR A 565 20.10 -1.67 33.09
CA THR A 565 21.26 -0.94 33.65
C THR A 565 22.06 -0.33 32.52
N ASP A 566 22.36 0.97 32.59
CA ASP A 566 23.25 1.62 31.63
C ASP A 566 24.68 1.67 32.20
N LEU A 567 25.65 1.25 31.38
CA LEU A 567 27.07 1.33 31.68
C LEU A 567 27.65 2.69 31.27
N THR A 568 27.11 3.27 30.20
CA THR A 568 27.41 4.62 29.76
C THR A 568 26.24 5.20 28.99
N ARG A 569 26.14 6.53 28.99
CA ARG A 569 25.17 7.29 28.20
C ARG A 569 25.87 8.45 27.50
N ASN A 570 25.31 8.88 26.39
CA ASN A 570 25.68 10.11 25.69
C ASN A 570 27.14 10.19 25.20
N VAL A 571 27.76 9.05 24.87
CA VAL A 571 29.11 9.03 24.27
C VAL A 571 29.01 9.58 22.85
N GLN A 572 29.74 10.66 22.53
CA GLN A 572 29.64 11.31 21.21
C GLN A 572 30.07 10.35 20.10
N MET A 573 29.25 10.19 19.06
CA MET A 573 29.59 9.40 17.87
C MET A 573 30.24 10.29 16.79
N PRO A 574 31.06 9.72 15.90
CA PRO A 574 31.53 10.44 14.71
C PRO A 574 30.35 10.94 13.87
N THR A 575 30.55 12.01 13.11
CA THR A 575 29.52 12.53 12.21
C THR A 575 29.18 11.55 11.08
N ASN A 576 30.22 10.95 10.50
CA ASN A 576 30.11 9.98 9.41
C ASN A 576 30.65 8.63 9.88
N TRP A 577 29.80 7.62 9.88
CA TRP A 577 30.13 6.24 10.18
C TRP A 577 29.00 5.32 9.72
N THR A 578 29.31 4.06 9.45
CA THR A 578 28.36 3.10 8.86
C THR A 578 28.13 1.90 9.78
N THR A 579 29.19 1.36 10.36
CA THR A 579 29.16 0.13 11.13
C THR A 579 29.15 0.43 12.63
N LEU A 580 28.15 -0.09 13.34
CA LEU A 580 28.24 -0.24 14.79
C LEU A 580 28.81 -1.63 15.08
N ARG A 581 29.94 -1.67 15.80
CA ARG A 581 30.66 -2.91 16.09
C ARG A 581 30.88 -3.06 17.59
N VAL A 582 30.60 -4.24 18.13
CA VAL A 582 30.88 -4.59 19.52
C VAL A 582 31.74 -5.84 19.58
N VAL A 583 32.91 -5.72 20.19
CA VAL A 583 33.83 -6.83 20.44
C VAL A 583 33.72 -7.22 21.90
N THR A 584 33.41 -8.48 22.17
CA THR A 584 33.31 -9.04 23.51
C THR A 584 34.27 -10.20 23.70
N ARG A 585 34.74 -10.37 24.94
CA ARG A 585 35.50 -11.55 25.35
C ARG A 585 34.90 -12.20 26.57
N ASN A 586 35.13 -13.49 26.72
CA ASN A 586 34.72 -14.30 27.87
C ASN A 586 35.40 -13.88 29.19
N THR A 587 36.45 -13.08 29.12
CA THR A 587 37.09 -12.42 30.27
C THR A 587 36.29 -11.21 30.79
N GLY A 588 35.23 -10.80 30.09
CA GLY A 588 34.38 -9.68 30.46
C GLY A 588 34.58 -8.42 29.62
N ILE A 589 35.65 -8.32 28.82
CA ILE A 589 35.94 -7.14 27.97
C ILE A 589 34.77 -6.86 27.02
N ILE A 590 34.41 -5.57 26.89
CA ILE A 590 33.42 -5.02 25.96
C ILE A 590 34.04 -3.75 25.34
N ASP A 591 34.30 -3.81 24.04
CA ASP A 591 34.79 -2.68 23.25
C ASP A 591 33.76 -2.34 22.16
N VAL A 592 33.33 -1.08 22.10
CA VAL A 592 32.34 -0.59 21.14
C VAL A 592 33.01 0.39 20.17
N TYR A 593 32.81 0.15 18.89
CA TYR A 593 33.42 0.89 17.80
C TYR A 593 32.35 1.49 16.88
N ALA A 594 32.68 2.65 16.32
CA ALA A 594 32.07 3.21 15.12
C ALA A 594 33.06 2.99 13.97
N ASP A 595 32.72 2.11 13.03
CA ASP A 595 33.65 1.57 12.05
C ASP A 595 34.92 1.00 12.73
N GLY A 596 36.08 1.63 12.51
CA GLY A 596 37.35 1.31 13.16
C GLY A 596 37.67 2.12 14.42
N SER A 597 36.89 3.15 14.74
CA SER A 597 37.16 4.07 15.85
C SER A 597 36.60 3.54 17.16
N LEU A 598 37.44 3.37 18.18
CA LEU A 598 36.99 2.94 19.52
C LEU A 598 36.22 4.07 20.20
N MET A 599 34.96 3.82 20.53
CA MET A 599 34.06 4.79 21.15
C MET A 599 33.94 4.60 22.67
N TYR A 600 33.92 3.34 23.11
CA TYR A 600 33.76 2.98 24.51
C TYR A 600 34.43 1.65 24.81
N SER A 601 35.07 1.53 25.96
CA SER A 601 35.70 0.29 26.44
C SER A 601 35.40 0.10 27.91
N THR A 602 35.04 -1.13 28.30
CA THR A 602 34.78 -1.50 29.70
C THR A 602 34.98 -3.00 29.91
N SER A 603 34.87 -3.44 31.15
CA SER A 603 34.84 -4.87 31.50
C SER A 603 33.64 -5.17 32.40
N ASN A 604 32.87 -6.18 32.02
CA ASN A 604 31.76 -6.71 32.81
C ASN A 604 31.67 -8.23 32.56
N VAL A 605 31.76 -9.03 33.62
CA VAL A 605 31.75 -10.50 33.51
C VAL A 605 30.34 -11.10 33.38
N LEU A 606 29.29 -10.28 33.56
CA LEU A 606 27.91 -10.71 33.42
C LEU A 606 27.68 -11.21 31.98
N MET A 607 27.09 -12.41 31.86
CA MET A 607 26.79 -13.06 30.59
C MET A 607 28.01 -13.18 29.65
N ALA A 608 29.24 -13.19 30.17
CA ALA A 608 30.45 -13.13 29.35
C ALA A 608 30.64 -14.32 28.41
N THR A 609 29.99 -15.46 28.70
CA THR A 609 30.00 -16.67 27.88
C THR A 609 28.73 -16.84 27.04
N ALA A 610 27.80 -15.88 27.07
CA ALA A 610 26.57 -15.97 26.28
C ALA A 610 26.87 -15.82 24.78
N ILE A 611 26.19 -16.64 23.98
CA ILE A 611 26.50 -16.85 22.56
C ILE A 611 25.44 -16.31 21.61
N GLY A 612 24.43 -15.59 22.12
CA GLY A 612 23.45 -14.91 21.27
C GLY A 612 23.88 -13.49 20.91
N ALA A 613 23.49 -13.04 19.73
CA ALA A 613 23.67 -11.66 19.26
C ALA A 613 22.59 -11.27 18.25
N GLY A 614 22.35 -9.98 18.07
CA GLY A 614 21.32 -9.52 17.14
C GLY A 614 21.14 -8.01 17.08
N ILE A 615 19.94 -7.57 16.74
CA ILE A 615 19.56 -6.16 16.60
C ILE A 615 18.70 -5.68 17.77
N TYR A 616 18.67 -4.37 18.01
CA TYR A 616 18.01 -3.79 19.17
C TYR A 616 17.44 -2.40 18.90
N ASN A 617 16.24 -2.15 19.42
CA ASN A 617 15.65 -0.83 19.53
C ASN A 617 15.35 -0.48 20.99
N HIS A 618 15.57 0.78 21.36
CA HIS A 618 15.51 1.21 22.76
C HIS A 618 14.21 1.92 23.17
N GLN A 619 13.47 2.52 22.24
CA GLN A 619 12.34 3.40 22.57
C GLN A 619 11.22 3.42 21.53
N THR A 620 10.13 4.13 21.84
CA THR A 620 9.02 4.40 20.92
C THR A 620 9.43 5.35 19.80
N GLY A 621 8.65 5.44 18.71
CA GLY A 621 8.85 6.45 17.65
C GLY A 621 10.16 6.35 16.88
N SER A 622 10.80 5.17 16.87
CA SER A 622 12.09 4.95 16.19
C SER A 622 11.96 4.16 14.89
N GLY A 623 10.73 4.08 14.35
CA GLY A 623 10.40 3.31 13.14
C GLY A 623 11.09 3.84 11.89
N LEU A 624 11.34 5.16 11.82
CA LEU A 624 12.13 5.77 10.75
C LEU A 624 13.64 5.62 11.01
N ALA A 625 14.07 6.04 12.20
CA ALA A 625 15.48 6.29 12.48
C ALA A 625 16.35 5.02 12.47
N ASN A 626 15.80 3.87 12.85
CA ASN A 626 16.54 2.61 12.85
C ASN A 626 16.44 1.89 11.51
N ARG A 627 17.61 1.57 10.94
CA ARG A 627 17.77 0.67 9.80
C ARG A 627 18.97 -0.25 10.02
N TRP A 628 18.88 -1.46 9.46
CA TRP A 628 20.00 -2.39 9.39
C TRP A 628 20.09 -2.93 7.97
N ASP A 629 21.18 -2.60 7.28
CA ASP A 629 21.50 -3.13 5.96
C ASP A 629 22.03 -4.55 6.05
N ASN A 630 22.77 -4.87 7.11
CA ASN A 630 23.21 -6.22 7.40
C ASN A 630 23.43 -6.45 8.91
N PHE A 631 23.58 -7.72 9.24
CA PHE A 631 24.02 -8.22 10.53
C PHE A 631 25.09 -9.29 10.32
N THR A 632 26.24 -9.12 10.97
CA THR A 632 27.37 -10.05 10.85
C THR A 632 27.98 -10.36 12.21
N VAL A 633 28.37 -11.61 12.44
CA VAL A 633 29.10 -12.02 13.64
C VAL A 633 30.36 -12.80 13.26
N PHE A 634 31.49 -12.43 13.85
CA PHE A 634 32.76 -13.16 13.76
C PHE A 634 33.21 -13.63 15.15
N ASP A 635 34.21 -14.53 15.21
CA ASP A 635 34.96 -14.74 16.45
C ASP A 635 35.82 -13.52 16.75
N ALA A 636 35.74 -13.01 17.97
CA ALA A 636 36.73 -12.08 18.46
C ALA A 636 38.04 -12.84 18.73
N LEU A 637 39.07 -12.56 17.92
CA LEU A 637 40.40 -13.15 18.10
C LEU A 637 40.86 -12.90 19.55
N GLN A 638 41.28 -13.97 20.23
CA GLN A 638 42.10 -13.82 21.42
C GLN A 638 43.35 -13.05 21.00
N LEU A 639 43.62 -11.91 21.64
CA LEU A 639 44.95 -11.30 21.59
C LEU A 639 45.91 -12.41 22.04
N ARG A 640 46.61 -13.04 21.07
CA ARG A 640 47.75 -13.89 21.39
C ARG A 640 48.76 -12.93 21.97
N LEU A 641 48.88 -12.95 23.30
CA LEU A 641 50.04 -12.43 24.00
C LEU A 641 51.23 -13.17 23.39
N PHE A 642 52.01 -12.47 22.56
CA PHE A 642 53.36 -12.89 22.19
C PHE A 642 54.31 -12.56 23.34
#